data_AF-A0A6P8AXC3-F1
#
_entry.id   AF-A0A6P8AXC3-F1
#
_cell.length_a   1.000
_cell.length_b   1.000
_cell.length_c   1.000
_cell.angle_alpha   90.00
_cell.angle_beta   90.00
_cell.angle_gamma   90.00
#
_symmetry.space_group_name_H-M   'P 1'
#
loop_
_entity.id
_entity.type
_entity.pdbx_description
1 polymer ?
#
loop_
_entity_poly.entity_id
_entity_poly.type
_entity_poly.pdbx_seq_one_letter_code
_entity_poly.pdbx_strand_id
1 'polypeptide(L)'
;MAHKLPDPTVDLDWSGYVGAIHEIFAANVQKHPERVCVIETESSEAPERIFTYKQIFEASNVLAHYLHDAGVTNGDVVMIWAHRSVDLVVSIMGVLAAGATFSVLDPLYPPSRQQIYLEVSGPTALVQIARATDEAGPLAPLVRRYIDEELKLKAEVPSLRIGDDGHLYGGEINGADVFASVRGKASSPPADVEVGPDSNPTLSFTSGSEGRPKGVLGRHYSLAKYFRWMAETFGMGEDSRFTLLSGIAHDPVQRDIFTPLYLGARLLVPSKENIAHERLAEWFKRFEPTVTHLTPAMGQILVGGATAQFPALKTAYFVGDVLTTRDCRSLRELAANVDIINMYGTTETSRAVSYYKIPNRASDPDFLERLGKDTIPAGTGMENVQLLVVNREDKTKLCGIGEVGEIYVRAAGLADGYKGDPTLNEQKFLMNWFVDNNKWVEADKVHPTKEAAWRKYYKGPLDRLYRTGDLGKYLESGDVECTGRADDQVKIRGFRIELNDIDSNLSQSSLIRDCKTLVRRDKNEEPKLVSYVVPELKQWPQWLKLHGYEDVEDDEGTQIGATKVYFKRYRRMQAELRDHLKSRLPAYAIPSIFIVLEKLPLNPNGKVDKPNLPFPDIAEQTAEASSEEVQRWESLTETERAVATRWAALIQGLNEKSIAPDDHFFDLGGHSILAQQMLLDVRKQMGANVSINTLYENPTLGAFSRQIDNHLGAANGANTSQAEGEANSYAKARDDLVKNLPASYKTADPSSIRASSRPTIFLTGATGFLGAFLIRDILQRTSRQLKLIAHVRAKDQKAATDRLTRSLQGYGIWRDEWAGRLSCVVGDLAQPQLGIDQPTWERLSNEVDVVIHNGATVHWVRRWQDMLAANVTSTVEAMRLCNEGKPKLFTFVSSTSVLDTEHYVKLSERQLSTGQGAVPESDDLEGSATGLGTGYGQTKWISEQLVREAGRRGLRGSVVRPGYILGDSESGCSNTDDFLIRFLKGCIQLGTRPRILNTVNAVPVNHVARVVVAASLNPVPAQGNEGVHVVHVTGHPRLRMNEYLSLLEFYGYKVPEVPYDSWKEELEQYVSAGAGVERDQEQHALLPLFHLCISDLPANTKAPELEDQNAVAVLKADAEAWTGLDESAGYGIGREDVGRYLRYLAMIKFVPWPNARGRPLPEVSISPEQVAAMGAGVGGRGGAGAGQ
;
A
#
# COMPACT_ATOMS: atom_id res chain seq x y z
N MET A 1 3.15 25.46 -47.35
CA MET A 1 4.57 25.43 -47.77
C MET A 1 5.04 24.00 -47.57
N ALA A 2 5.72 23.37 -48.53
CA ALA A 2 6.26 22.03 -48.32
C ALA A 2 7.28 22.11 -47.17
N HIS A 3 6.98 21.50 -46.02
CA HIS A 3 7.86 21.53 -44.87
C HIS A 3 9.12 20.73 -45.22
N LYS A 4 10.27 21.43 -45.23
CA LYS A 4 11.56 20.85 -45.58
C LYS A 4 12.07 20.05 -44.38
N LEU A 5 12.53 18.82 -44.64
CA LEU A 5 13.23 17.99 -43.63
C LEU A 5 14.39 18.78 -43.00
N PRO A 6 14.75 18.49 -41.73
CA PRO A 6 15.79 19.24 -41.03
C PRO A 6 17.14 19.15 -41.75
N ASP A 7 17.82 20.29 -41.86
CA ASP A 7 19.17 20.41 -42.43
C ASP A 7 20.22 20.31 -41.31
N PRO A 8 21.02 19.23 -41.24
CA PRO A 8 21.95 19.00 -40.13
C PRO A 8 23.21 19.90 -40.18
N THR A 9 23.27 20.86 -41.12
CA THR A 9 24.43 21.77 -41.32
C THR A 9 24.18 23.21 -40.87
N VAL A 10 22.94 23.52 -40.46
CA VAL A 10 22.55 24.86 -40.01
C VAL A 10 23.05 25.15 -38.59
N ASP A 11 23.19 26.44 -38.28
CA ASP A 11 23.49 26.92 -36.94
C ASP A 11 22.24 26.79 -36.05
N LEU A 12 22.39 26.22 -34.85
CA LEU A 12 21.33 26.09 -33.85
C LEU A 12 21.60 26.99 -32.63
N ASP A 13 22.31 28.09 -32.87
CA ASP A 13 22.72 29.06 -31.86
C ASP A 13 23.49 28.37 -30.73
N TRP A 14 24.75 28.03 -31.01
CA TRP A 14 25.65 27.31 -30.09
C TRP A 14 26.15 28.16 -28.91
N SER A 15 26.16 29.49 -29.07
CA SER A 15 26.76 30.44 -28.12
C SER A 15 25.74 31.35 -27.40
N GLY A 16 24.45 31.26 -27.72
CA GLY A 16 23.37 32.04 -27.13
C GLY A 16 22.93 31.57 -25.74
N TYR A 17 23.77 31.83 -24.73
CA TYR A 17 23.40 31.68 -23.32
C TYR A 17 22.56 32.86 -22.82
N VAL A 18 21.43 32.58 -22.18
CA VAL A 18 20.45 33.59 -21.74
C VAL A 18 20.42 33.83 -20.21
N GLY A 19 21.39 33.25 -19.48
CA GLY A 19 21.45 33.31 -18.01
C GLY A 19 20.89 32.06 -17.33
N ALA A 20 21.08 31.96 -16.02
CA ALA A 20 20.63 30.84 -15.22
C ALA A 20 19.22 31.05 -14.65
N ILE A 21 18.53 29.94 -14.38
CA ILE A 21 17.15 29.95 -13.90
C ILE A 21 16.96 30.73 -12.59
N HIS A 22 17.92 30.64 -11.66
CA HIS A 22 17.85 31.34 -10.37
C HIS A 22 18.08 32.85 -10.52
N GLU A 23 18.90 33.29 -11.47
CA GLU A 23 19.12 34.72 -11.77
C GLU A 23 17.85 35.34 -12.39
N ILE A 24 17.21 34.61 -13.30
CA ILE A 24 15.97 35.04 -13.94
C ILE A 24 14.82 35.06 -12.93
N PHE A 25 14.75 34.06 -12.05
CA PHE A 25 13.84 34.08 -10.91
C PHE A 25 14.08 35.30 -10.01
N ALA A 26 15.33 35.61 -9.66
CA ALA A 26 15.68 36.80 -8.88
C ALA A 26 15.22 38.11 -9.56
N ALA A 27 15.36 38.21 -10.88
CA ALA A 27 14.86 39.36 -11.64
C ALA A 27 13.33 39.48 -11.60
N ASN A 28 12.60 38.35 -11.59
CA ASN A 28 11.15 38.36 -11.41
C ASN A 28 10.75 38.79 -9.99
N VAL A 29 11.48 38.35 -8.97
CA VAL A 29 11.26 38.76 -7.57
C VAL A 29 11.42 40.27 -7.40
N GLN A 30 12.44 40.86 -8.02
CA GLN A 30 12.65 42.32 -7.99
C GLN A 30 11.48 43.09 -8.62
N LYS A 31 10.88 42.55 -9.68
CA LYS A 31 9.74 43.18 -10.36
C LYS A 31 8.42 42.99 -9.59
N HIS A 32 8.23 41.82 -8.96
CA HIS A 32 6.94 41.40 -8.39
C HIS A 32 7.09 40.70 -7.02
N PRO A 33 7.66 41.37 -5.99
CA PRO A 33 8.02 40.72 -4.73
C PRO A 33 6.81 40.15 -3.97
N GLU A 34 5.69 40.87 -3.96
CA GLU A 34 4.47 40.50 -3.22
C GLU A 34 3.53 39.58 -4.00
N ARG A 35 3.87 39.20 -5.23
CA ARG A 35 3.05 38.29 -6.03
C ARG A 35 3.11 36.89 -5.42
N VAL A 36 1.97 36.18 -5.41
CA VAL A 36 1.92 34.77 -5.03
C VAL A 36 2.78 33.93 -5.97
N CYS A 37 3.65 33.11 -5.41
CA CYS A 37 4.60 32.25 -6.11
C CYS A 37 4.21 30.77 -5.98
N VAL A 38 4.07 30.28 -4.75
CA VAL A 38 3.74 28.87 -4.46
C VAL A 38 2.49 28.81 -3.58
N ILE A 39 1.57 27.91 -3.91
CA ILE A 39 0.42 27.57 -3.08
C ILE A 39 0.49 26.08 -2.77
N GLU A 40 0.69 25.72 -1.50
CA GLU A 40 0.45 24.36 -1.03
C GLU A 40 -1.03 24.24 -0.69
N THR A 41 -1.76 23.44 -1.47
CA THR A 41 -3.21 23.32 -1.29
C THR A 41 -3.53 22.52 -0.03
N GLU A 42 -4.70 22.79 0.57
CA GLU A 42 -5.14 22.09 1.78
C GLU A 42 -5.19 20.56 1.64
N SER A 43 -5.13 19.91 2.80
CA SER A 43 -5.32 18.47 2.99
C SER A 43 -6.19 18.21 4.22
N SER A 44 -6.54 16.95 4.45
CA SER A 44 -7.24 16.51 5.67
C SER A 44 -6.51 16.82 6.98
N GLU A 45 -5.18 17.06 6.94
CA GLU A 45 -4.33 17.25 8.12
C GLU A 45 -3.73 18.66 8.23
N ALA A 46 -3.75 19.46 7.15
CA ALA A 46 -3.10 20.77 7.11
C ALA A 46 -3.88 21.76 6.21
N PRO A 47 -3.99 23.04 6.61
CA PRO A 47 -4.64 24.08 5.82
C PRO A 47 -3.82 24.48 4.58
N GLU A 48 -4.42 25.25 3.68
CA GLU A 48 -3.71 25.88 2.56
C GLU A 48 -2.63 26.87 3.04
N ARG A 49 -1.48 26.85 2.38
CA ARG A 49 -0.34 27.76 2.66
C ARG A 49 0.06 28.49 1.39
N ILE A 50 0.30 29.80 1.48
CA ILE A 50 0.55 30.68 0.33
C ILE A 50 1.87 31.42 0.56
N PHE A 51 2.75 31.37 -0.44
CA PHE A 51 4.07 32.00 -0.38
C PHE A 51 4.27 32.98 -1.53
N THR A 52 4.81 34.15 -1.23
CA THR A 52 5.15 35.18 -2.22
C THR A 52 6.50 34.91 -2.89
N TYR A 53 6.75 35.58 -4.02
CA TYR A 53 8.05 35.56 -4.69
C TYR A 53 9.18 35.98 -3.75
N LYS A 54 8.96 37.02 -2.95
CA LYS A 54 9.92 37.49 -1.94
C LYS A 54 10.24 36.41 -0.91
N GLN A 55 9.23 35.74 -0.34
CA GLN A 55 9.44 34.71 0.68
C GLN A 55 10.24 33.52 0.14
N ILE A 56 9.89 33.01 -1.06
CA ILE A 56 10.64 31.92 -1.69
C ILE A 56 12.09 32.33 -1.98
N PHE A 57 12.29 33.56 -2.46
CA PHE A 57 13.62 34.09 -2.74
C PHE A 57 14.49 34.24 -1.49
N GLU A 58 13.95 34.87 -0.44
CA GLU A 58 14.66 35.07 0.82
C GLU A 58 15.02 33.73 1.47
N ALA A 59 14.09 32.79 1.53
CA ALA A 59 14.36 31.43 2.04
C ALA A 59 15.42 30.71 1.20
N SER A 60 15.33 30.77 -0.13
CA SER A 60 16.33 30.15 -1.02
C SER A 60 17.72 30.75 -0.81
N ASN A 61 17.83 32.06 -0.61
CA ASN A 61 19.10 32.74 -0.37
C ASN A 61 19.71 32.38 0.99
N VAL A 62 18.89 32.15 2.03
CA VAL A 62 19.38 31.66 3.33
C VAL A 62 20.11 30.33 3.14
N LEU A 63 19.49 29.38 2.42
CA LEU A 63 20.14 28.10 2.10
C LEU A 63 21.39 28.31 1.22
N ALA A 64 21.31 29.19 0.22
CA ALA A 64 22.43 29.46 -0.68
C ALA A 64 23.67 29.99 0.05
N HIS A 65 23.49 30.96 0.97
CA HIS A 65 24.57 31.48 1.80
C HIS A 65 25.15 30.43 2.73
N TYR A 66 24.32 29.56 3.32
CA TYR A 66 24.81 28.47 4.18
C TYR A 66 25.69 27.49 3.40
N LEU A 67 25.25 27.05 2.21
CA LEU A 67 26.01 26.15 1.35
C LEU A 67 27.29 26.83 0.84
N HIS A 68 27.19 28.10 0.43
CA HIS A 68 28.33 28.87 -0.06
C HIS A 68 29.38 29.12 1.03
N ASP A 69 29.00 29.55 2.23
CA ASP A 69 29.91 29.77 3.37
C ASP A 69 30.59 28.44 3.81
N ALA A 70 29.97 27.29 3.54
CA ALA A 70 30.56 25.96 3.73
C ALA A 70 31.48 25.50 2.57
N GLY A 71 31.62 26.29 1.51
CA GLY A 71 32.50 26.02 0.37
C GLY A 71 31.90 25.11 -0.70
N VAL A 72 30.56 24.99 -0.76
CA VAL A 72 29.85 24.36 -1.87
C VAL A 72 29.90 25.30 -3.09
N THR A 73 30.24 24.78 -4.28
CA THR A 73 30.43 25.58 -5.49
C THR A 73 30.11 24.81 -6.78
N ASN A 74 30.39 25.37 -7.96
CA ASN A 74 30.19 24.73 -9.27
C ASN A 74 30.79 23.32 -9.31
N GLY A 75 29.98 22.34 -9.71
CA GLY A 75 30.36 20.92 -9.84
C GLY A 75 30.17 20.08 -8.57
N ASP A 76 29.96 20.72 -7.41
CA ASP A 76 29.50 20.02 -6.22
C ASP A 76 28.07 19.52 -6.39
N VAL A 77 27.78 18.31 -5.91
CA VAL A 77 26.43 17.76 -5.90
C VAL A 77 25.84 17.90 -4.51
N VAL A 78 24.68 18.56 -4.42
CA VAL A 78 23.87 18.61 -3.20
C VAL A 78 22.72 17.63 -3.35
N MET A 79 22.68 16.63 -2.47
CA MET A 79 21.58 15.68 -2.42
C MET A 79 20.46 16.20 -1.54
N ILE A 80 19.21 16.12 -2.02
CA ILE A 80 18.03 16.56 -1.28
C ILE A 80 17.20 15.33 -0.90
N TRP A 81 17.06 15.05 0.40
CA TRP A 81 16.08 14.09 0.90
C TRP A 81 14.69 14.71 0.79
N ALA A 82 13.95 14.26 -0.21
CA ALA A 82 12.90 15.07 -0.81
C ALA A 82 11.49 14.71 -0.35
N HIS A 83 10.63 15.72 -0.32
CA HIS A 83 9.19 15.61 -0.17
C HIS A 83 8.50 16.58 -1.15
N ARG A 84 7.32 16.27 -1.66
CA ARG A 84 6.58 17.17 -2.56
C ARG A 84 5.94 18.31 -1.75
N SER A 85 6.69 19.39 -1.59
CA SER A 85 6.30 20.56 -0.80
C SER A 85 6.97 21.83 -1.32
N VAL A 86 6.58 22.97 -0.75
CA VAL A 86 7.31 24.25 -0.95
C VAL A 86 8.79 24.13 -0.54
N ASP A 87 9.10 23.30 0.46
CA ASP A 87 10.48 23.10 0.93
C ASP A 87 11.39 22.53 -0.17
N LEU A 88 10.84 21.72 -1.08
CA LEU A 88 11.58 21.20 -2.25
C LEU A 88 11.91 22.32 -3.24
N VAL A 89 10.98 23.26 -3.44
CA VAL A 89 11.20 24.43 -4.30
C VAL A 89 12.33 25.29 -3.73
N VAL A 90 12.26 25.61 -2.44
CA VAL A 90 13.29 26.37 -1.72
C VAL A 90 14.64 25.66 -1.76
N SER A 91 14.65 24.34 -1.54
CA SER A 91 15.88 23.54 -1.54
C SER A 91 16.57 23.59 -2.91
N ILE A 92 15.81 23.35 -3.99
CA ILE A 92 16.36 23.38 -5.35
C ILE A 92 16.88 24.78 -5.70
N MET A 93 16.08 25.83 -5.45
CA MET A 93 16.48 27.19 -5.81
C MET A 93 17.67 27.68 -4.98
N GLY A 94 17.77 27.30 -3.71
CA GLY A 94 18.92 27.62 -2.86
C GLY A 94 20.20 26.91 -3.30
N VAL A 95 20.12 25.64 -3.70
CA VAL A 95 21.27 24.90 -4.27
C VAL A 95 21.76 25.55 -5.56
N LEU A 96 20.83 25.93 -6.45
CA LEU A 96 21.18 26.60 -7.71
C LEU A 96 21.78 27.98 -7.47
N ALA A 97 21.27 28.74 -6.50
CA ALA A 97 21.82 30.06 -6.13
C ALA A 97 23.19 29.98 -5.44
N ALA A 98 23.56 28.81 -4.88
CA ALA A 98 24.94 28.52 -4.46
C ALA A 98 25.86 28.10 -5.63
N GLY A 99 25.32 27.97 -6.85
CA GLY A 99 26.05 27.55 -8.05
C GLY A 99 26.27 26.05 -8.17
N ALA A 100 25.61 25.23 -7.34
CA ALA A 100 25.85 23.80 -7.26
C ALA A 100 24.81 22.97 -8.04
N THR A 101 25.09 21.67 -8.19
CA THR A 101 24.21 20.70 -8.86
C THR A 101 23.27 20.07 -7.85
N PHE A 102 21.95 20.17 -8.01
CA PHE A 102 21.04 19.43 -7.15
C PHE A 102 20.74 18.03 -7.70
N SER A 103 20.50 17.10 -6.79
CA SER A 103 19.90 15.80 -7.06
C SER A 103 18.89 15.47 -5.97
N VAL A 104 17.97 14.55 -6.26
CA VAL A 104 16.90 14.15 -5.35
C VAL A 104 17.09 12.71 -4.92
N LEU A 105 16.97 12.48 -3.61
CA LEU A 105 16.85 11.18 -2.99
C LEU A 105 15.41 11.00 -2.50
N ASP A 106 14.68 10.07 -3.12
CA ASP A 106 13.28 9.78 -2.80
C ASP A 106 13.21 8.82 -1.59
N PRO A 107 12.52 9.19 -0.50
CA PRO A 107 12.33 8.32 0.65
C PRO A 107 11.65 7.00 0.35
N LEU A 108 10.86 6.92 -0.74
CA LEU A 108 10.15 5.71 -1.14
C LEU A 108 11.02 4.69 -1.87
N TYR A 109 12.26 5.03 -2.22
CA TYR A 109 13.20 4.05 -2.77
C TYR A 109 13.75 3.14 -1.68
N PRO A 110 13.94 1.83 -1.92
CA PRO A 110 14.58 0.95 -0.95
C PRO A 110 15.97 1.46 -0.53
N PRO A 111 16.40 1.28 0.73
CA PRO A 111 17.70 1.78 1.22
C PRO A 111 18.91 1.37 0.37
N SER A 112 18.92 0.15 -0.19
CA SER A 112 19.98 -0.33 -1.09
C SER A 112 20.05 0.49 -2.39
N ARG A 113 18.91 0.92 -2.92
CA ARG A 113 18.85 1.78 -4.11
C ARG A 113 19.26 3.21 -3.79
N GLN A 114 18.87 3.72 -2.61
CA GLN A 114 19.30 5.02 -2.11
C GLN A 114 20.83 5.10 -1.98
N GLN A 115 21.47 4.05 -1.42
CA GLN A 115 22.92 3.95 -1.36
C GLN A 115 23.57 4.00 -2.74
N ILE A 116 23.06 3.23 -3.72
CA ILE A 116 23.59 3.25 -5.10
C ILE A 116 23.49 4.66 -5.71
N TYR A 117 22.42 5.40 -5.43
CA TYR A 117 22.29 6.79 -5.87
C TYR A 117 23.39 7.68 -5.26
N LEU A 118 23.67 7.52 -3.97
CA LEU A 118 24.76 8.23 -3.28
C LEU A 118 26.14 7.84 -3.83
N GLU A 119 26.36 6.57 -4.14
CA GLU A 119 27.61 6.09 -4.76
C GLU A 119 27.86 6.71 -6.14
N VAL A 120 26.82 6.77 -6.98
CA VAL A 120 26.95 7.34 -8.33
C VAL A 120 26.99 8.87 -8.29
N SER A 121 26.28 9.51 -7.36
CA SER A 121 26.25 10.98 -7.25
C SER A 121 27.42 11.57 -6.47
N GLY A 122 28.00 10.86 -5.51
CA GLY A 122 29.06 11.37 -4.64
C GLY A 122 28.79 12.79 -4.12
N PRO A 123 27.70 13.03 -3.36
CA PRO A 123 27.32 14.37 -2.97
C PRO A 123 28.27 14.94 -1.91
N THR A 124 28.46 16.26 -1.94
CA THR A 124 29.30 17.02 -1.00
C THR A 124 28.47 17.87 -0.04
N ALA A 125 27.15 17.91 -0.20
CA ALA A 125 26.25 18.40 0.83
C ALA A 125 24.92 17.63 0.81
N LEU A 126 24.24 17.64 1.95
CA LEU A 126 22.94 16.99 2.14
C LEU A 126 21.93 17.99 2.72
N VAL A 127 20.75 18.07 2.11
CA VAL A 127 19.62 18.85 2.61
C VAL A 127 18.48 17.90 2.93
N GLN A 128 18.07 17.84 4.19
CA GLN A 128 16.99 16.98 4.64
C GLN A 128 15.71 17.78 4.85
N ILE A 129 14.71 17.58 3.99
CA ILE A 129 13.40 18.21 4.18
C ILE A 129 12.72 17.57 5.39
N ALA A 130 12.33 18.36 6.37
CA ALA A 130 11.81 17.87 7.64
C ALA A 130 10.56 16.98 7.43
N ARG A 131 9.64 17.42 6.55
CA ARG A 131 8.41 16.67 6.24
C ARG A 131 8.69 15.30 5.60
N ALA A 132 9.78 15.15 4.85
CA ALA A 132 10.19 13.84 4.34
C ALA A 132 10.50 12.88 5.50
N THR A 133 11.14 13.38 6.55
CA THR A 133 11.49 12.61 7.75
C THR A 133 10.25 12.33 8.62
N ASP A 134 9.35 13.31 8.77
CA ASP A 134 8.11 13.14 9.53
C ASP A 134 7.23 12.01 8.95
N GLU A 135 7.15 11.91 7.62
CA GLU A 135 6.26 10.97 6.93
C GLU A 135 6.91 9.61 6.61
N ALA A 136 8.19 9.59 6.23
CA ALA A 136 8.88 8.37 5.79
C ALA A 136 9.91 7.84 6.81
N GLY A 137 10.09 8.55 7.93
CA GLY A 137 11.13 8.25 8.90
C GLY A 137 12.51 8.82 8.51
N PRO A 138 13.48 8.75 9.43
CA PRO A 138 14.85 9.19 9.17
C PRO A 138 15.54 8.29 8.13
N LEU A 139 16.65 8.78 7.55
CA LEU A 139 17.52 7.98 6.68
C LEU A 139 17.88 6.65 7.36
N ALA A 140 17.60 5.53 6.68
CA ALA A 140 17.87 4.19 7.20
C ALA A 140 19.34 4.02 7.61
N PRO A 141 19.66 3.18 8.62
CA PRO A 141 21.03 3.02 9.12
C PRO A 141 22.06 2.68 8.03
N LEU A 142 21.68 1.88 7.02
CA LEU A 142 22.53 1.55 5.88
C LEU A 142 22.98 2.80 5.12
N VAL A 143 22.04 3.72 4.85
CA VAL A 143 22.26 4.93 4.06
C VAL A 143 23.03 5.95 4.88
N ARG A 144 22.66 6.15 6.15
CA ARG A 144 23.39 7.04 7.07
C ARG A 144 24.84 6.60 7.25
N ARG A 145 25.09 5.30 7.45
CA ARG A 145 26.45 4.76 7.55
C ARG A 145 27.27 5.03 6.30
N TYR A 146 26.71 4.81 5.11
CA TYR A 146 27.40 5.14 3.86
C TYR A 146 27.74 6.63 3.78
N ILE A 147 26.83 7.52 4.18
CA ILE A 147 27.10 8.97 4.23
C ILE A 147 28.24 9.29 5.19
N ASP A 148 28.24 8.71 6.40
CA ASP A 148 29.23 9.00 7.44
C ASP A 148 30.62 8.41 7.13
N GLU A 149 30.68 7.23 6.52
CA GLU A 149 31.93 6.49 6.29
C GLU A 149 32.55 6.79 4.92
N GLU A 150 31.73 6.96 3.88
CA GLU A 150 32.21 7.02 2.49
C GLU A 150 32.13 8.44 1.88
N LEU A 151 31.29 9.33 2.43
CA LEU A 151 31.14 10.70 1.91
C LEU A 151 31.88 11.72 2.78
N LYS A 152 32.30 12.82 2.14
CA LYS A 152 32.92 13.98 2.81
C LYS A 152 32.03 15.19 2.59
N LEU A 153 31.03 15.34 3.45
CA LEU A 153 30.10 16.46 3.36
C LEU A 153 30.78 17.74 3.86
N LYS A 154 30.67 18.80 3.05
CA LYS A 154 31.01 20.18 3.39
C LYS A 154 29.92 20.83 4.25
N ALA A 155 28.66 20.47 4.00
CA ALA A 155 27.50 21.00 4.70
C ALA A 155 26.41 19.93 4.85
N GLU A 156 25.65 20.02 5.94
CA GLU A 156 24.45 19.24 6.15
C GLU A 156 23.36 20.14 6.76
N VAL A 157 22.14 20.04 6.23
CA VAL A 157 20.94 20.67 6.80
C VAL A 157 20.04 19.54 7.32
N PRO A 158 19.96 19.31 8.64
CA PRO A 158 19.30 18.14 9.20
C PRO A 158 17.77 18.20 9.18
N SER A 159 17.16 19.40 9.13
CA SER A 159 15.70 19.56 9.18
C SER A 159 15.25 20.88 8.53
N LEU A 160 15.24 20.91 7.20
CA LEU A 160 14.79 22.06 6.43
C LEU A 160 13.26 22.20 6.49
N ARG A 161 12.77 23.36 6.95
CA ARG A 161 11.35 23.72 7.02
C ARG A 161 11.15 25.21 6.85
N ILE A 162 10.28 25.63 5.94
CA ILE A 162 9.81 27.02 5.83
C ILE A 162 8.53 27.23 6.65
N GLY A 163 8.49 28.28 7.47
CA GLY A 163 7.30 28.73 8.20
C GLY A 163 6.34 29.54 7.31
N ASP A 164 5.09 29.71 7.75
CA ASP A 164 4.05 30.43 6.97
C ASP A 164 4.37 31.91 6.73
N ASP A 165 5.24 32.48 7.55
CA ASP A 165 5.78 33.82 7.40
C ASP A 165 6.95 33.92 6.40
N GLY A 166 7.41 32.78 5.87
CA GLY A 166 8.55 32.68 4.95
C GLY A 166 9.89 32.47 5.63
N HIS A 167 9.97 32.38 6.96
CA HIS A 167 11.23 32.10 7.65
C HIS A 167 11.66 30.65 7.43
N LEU A 168 12.91 30.47 6.97
CA LEU A 168 13.51 29.16 6.81
C LEU A 168 14.20 28.70 8.10
N TYR A 169 14.00 27.45 8.47
CA TYR A 169 14.68 26.75 9.57
C TYR A 169 15.41 25.54 8.99
N GLY A 170 16.57 25.21 9.55
CA GLY A 170 17.39 24.10 9.07
C GLY A 170 17.63 23.00 10.11
N GLY A 171 17.09 23.17 11.32
CA GLY A 171 17.30 22.31 12.47
C GLY A 171 18.39 22.86 13.39
N GLU A 172 18.42 22.37 14.63
CA GLU A 172 19.36 22.84 15.65
C GLU A 172 20.62 21.98 15.71
N ILE A 173 21.78 22.63 15.74
CA ILE A 173 23.07 22.01 16.06
C ILE A 173 23.69 22.82 17.20
N ASN A 174 24.04 22.15 18.30
CA ASN A 174 24.59 22.78 19.51
C ASN A 174 23.69 23.89 20.10
N GLY A 175 22.36 23.73 20.01
CA GLY A 175 21.38 24.65 20.58
C GLY A 175 21.16 25.95 19.79
N ALA A 176 21.59 25.99 18.52
CA ALA A 176 21.28 27.08 17.59
C ALA A 176 20.86 26.52 16.23
N ASP A 177 19.91 27.19 15.58
CA ASP A 177 19.50 26.88 14.20
C ASP A 177 20.69 27.06 13.24
N VAL A 178 20.87 26.11 12.32
CA VAL A 178 22.02 26.10 11.38
C VAL A 178 22.08 27.35 10.50
N PHE A 179 20.97 28.05 10.29
CA PHE A 179 20.93 29.26 9.49
C PHE A 179 21.12 30.56 10.29
N ALA A 180 21.34 30.48 11.61
CA ALA A 180 21.44 31.67 12.47
C ALA A 180 22.46 32.71 11.99
N SER A 181 23.63 32.27 11.49
CA SER A 181 24.70 33.16 11.01
C SER A 181 24.43 33.82 9.65
N VAL A 182 23.58 33.22 8.81
CA VAL A 182 23.34 33.65 7.43
C VAL A 182 21.97 34.28 7.22
N ARG A 183 21.06 34.17 8.20
CA ARG A 183 19.67 34.68 8.12
C ARG A 183 19.60 36.17 7.74
N GLY A 184 20.54 36.99 8.21
CA GLY A 184 20.63 38.41 7.86
C GLY A 184 21.03 38.70 6.41
N LYS A 185 21.46 37.70 5.64
CA LYS A 185 21.88 37.81 4.24
C LYS A 185 20.75 37.46 3.24
N ALA A 186 19.54 37.17 3.71
CA ALA A 186 18.44 36.63 2.89
C ALA A 186 18.00 37.51 1.70
N SER A 187 18.21 38.83 1.77
CA SER A 187 17.72 39.79 0.76
C SER A 187 18.42 39.71 -0.60
N SER A 188 19.54 38.99 -0.71
CA SER A 188 20.30 38.83 -1.96
C SER A 188 21.11 37.54 -1.96
N PRO A 189 21.35 36.90 -3.13
CA PRO A 189 22.20 35.72 -3.22
C PRO A 189 23.68 36.05 -2.92
N PRO A 190 24.55 35.04 -2.75
CA PRO A 190 26.00 35.24 -2.68
C PRO A 190 26.53 35.99 -3.92
N ALA A 191 27.32 37.04 -3.70
CA ALA A 191 27.68 38.00 -4.76
C ALA A 191 28.79 37.52 -5.72
N ASP A 192 29.54 36.49 -5.33
CA ASP A 192 30.69 35.92 -6.05
C ASP A 192 30.37 34.55 -6.67
N VAL A 193 29.12 34.11 -6.61
CA VAL A 193 28.64 32.93 -7.34
C VAL A 193 28.37 33.31 -8.78
N GLU A 194 29.14 32.70 -9.69
CA GLU A 194 28.96 32.85 -11.12
C GLU A 194 28.69 31.47 -11.74
N VAL A 195 27.70 31.39 -12.61
CA VAL A 195 27.34 30.19 -13.35
C VAL A 195 27.39 30.45 -14.84
N GLY A 196 27.84 29.46 -15.60
CA GLY A 196 27.87 29.57 -17.05
C GLY A 196 27.03 28.51 -17.74
N PRO A 197 27.05 28.52 -19.08
CA PRO A 197 26.25 27.62 -19.90
C PRO A 197 26.48 26.14 -19.61
N ASP A 198 27.72 25.75 -19.30
CA ASP A 198 28.10 24.35 -19.10
C ASP A 198 28.29 23.99 -17.61
N SER A 199 27.96 24.91 -16.70
CA SER A 199 27.70 24.56 -15.31
C SER A 199 26.52 23.58 -15.24
N ASN A 200 26.59 22.61 -14.31
CA ASN A 200 25.58 21.56 -14.18
C ASN A 200 24.56 21.94 -13.09
N PRO A 201 23.31 22.27 -13.44
CA PRO A 201 22.26 22.54 -12.47
C PRO A 201 21.69 21.27 -11.85
N THR A 202 21.69 20.16 -12.60
CA THR A 202 20.93 18.96 -12.29
C THR A 202 21.77 17.70 -12.48
N LEU A 203 21.57 16.73 -11.59
CA LEU A 203 21.99 15.34 -11.77
C LEU A 203 20.77 14.43 -11.65
N SER A 204 20.34 13.87 -12.78
CA SER A 204 19.17 13.00 -12.87
C SER A 204 19.59 11.55 -13.14
N PHE A 205 18.86 10.56 -12.63
CA PHE A 205 19.20 9.15 -12.78
C PHE A 205 18.36 8.42 -13.82
N THR A 206 18.98 7.51 -14.57
CA THR A 206 18.32 6.59 -15.52
C THR A 206 18.75 5.14 -15.30
N SER A 207 17.96 4.17 -15.78
CA SER A 207 18.29 2.73 -15.71
C SER A 207 19.51 2.39 -16.59
N GLY A 208 20.43 1.57 -16.09
CA GLY A 208 21.60 1.12 -16.85
C GLY A 208 21.44 -0.31 -17.41
N SER A 209 22.21 -0.61 -18.46
CA SER A 209 22.23 -1.89 -19.17
C SER A 209 22.79 -3.07 -18.36
N GLU A 210 23.50 -2.77 -17.26
CA GLU A 210 24.12 -3.74 -16.34
C GLU A 210 23.47 -3.71 -14.94
N GLY A 211 22.26 -3.16 -14.82
CA GLY A 211 21.50 -3.07 -13.55
C GLY A 211 21.86 -1.89 -12.62
N ARG A 212 23.03 -1.25 -12.79
CA ARG A 212 23.43 -0.04 -12.06
C ARG A 212 22.90 1.24 -12.74
N PRO A 213 22.25 2.18 -12.02
CA PRO A 213 21.72 3.42 -12.61
C PRO A 213 22.84 4.36 -13.05
N LYS A 214 22.56 5.17 -14.06
CA LYS A 214 23.48 6.14 -14.66
C LYS A 214 23.05 7.55 -14.27
N GLY A 215 23.99 8.37 -13.83
CA GLY A 215 23.73 9.79 -13.52
C GLY A 215 23.97 10.67 -14.74
N VAL A 216 22.97 11.44 -15.17
CA VAL A 216 23.02 12.36 -16.31
C VAL A 216 23.18 13.79 -15.80
N LEU A 217 24.24 14.47 -16.24
CA LEU A 217 24.55 15.85 -15.87
C LEU A 217 23.88 16.82 -16.84
N GLY A 218 22.82 17.51 -16.39
CA GLY A 218 22.19 18.56 -17.19
C GLY A 218 23.10 19.79 -17.35
N ARG A 219 22.76 20.70 -18.27
CA ARG A 219 23.47 21.98 -18.45
C ARG A 219 22.54 23.16 -18.29
N HIS A 220 23.02 24.24 -17.67
CA HIS A 220 22.28 25.49 -17.53
C HIS A 220 21.85 26.07 -18.88
N TYR A 221 22.65 25.88 -19.92
CA TYR A 221 22.34 26.28 -21.30
C TYR A 221 20.93 25.89 -21.73
N SER A 222 20.55 24.65 -21.43
CA SER A 222 19.27 24.08 -21.85
C SER A 222 18.10 24.52 -20.98
N LEU A 223 18.34 24.86 -19.71
CA LEU A 223 17.27 25.06 -18.73
C LEU A 223 16.42 26.28 -19.05
N ALA A 224 17.06 27.44 -19.25
CA ALA A 224 16.37 28.71 -19.42
C ALA A 224 16.01 29.03 -20.88
N LYS A 225 16.79 28.52 -21.84
CA LYS A 225 16.78 28.99 -23.24
C LYS A 225 15.43 28.89 -23.92
N TYR A 226 14.67 27.81 -23.70
CA TYR A 226 13.44 27.56 -24.43
C TYR A 226 12.17 28.09 -23.74
N PHE A 227 12.21 28.46 -22.45
CA PHE A 227 10.99 28.81 -21.71
C PHE A 227 10.29 30.05 -22.27
N ARG A 228 11.07 31.03 -22.76
CA ARG A 228 10.53 32.22 -23.43
C ARG A 228 9.76 31.84 -24.70
N TRP A 229 10.39 31.12 -25.62
CA TRP A 229 9.75 30.64 -26.84
C TRP A 229 8.51 29.80 -26.55
N MET A 230 8.60 28.92 -25.54
CA MET A 230 7.49 28.07 -25.12
C MET A 230 6.31 28.91 -24.62
N ALA A 231 6.57 29.94 -23.82
CA ALA A 231 5.54 30.84 -23.33
C ALA A 231 4.86 31.62 -24.47
N GLU A 232 5.65 32.16 -25.41
CA GLU A 232 5.13 32.86 -26.59
C GLU A 232 4.33 31.92 -27.51
N THR A 233 4.80 30.69 -27.73
CA THR A 233 4.20 29.71 -28.64
C THR A 233 2.90 29.09 -28.10
N PHE A 234 2.84 28.84 -26.79
CA PHE A 234 1.72 28.16 -26.15
C PHE A 234 0.85 29.10 -25.29
N GLY A 235 1.12 30.40 -25.30
CA GLY A 235 0.28 31.40 -24.64
C GLY A 235 0.33 31.33 -23.11
N MET A 236 1.51 31.02 -22.54
CA MET A 236 1.74 31.04 -21.10
C MET A 236 2.37 32.36 -20.67
N GLY A 237 2.22 32.70 -19.39
CA GLY A 237 2.75 33.95 -18.83
C GLY A 237 2.52 34.04 -17.33
N GLU A 238 2.68 35.24 -16.78
CA GLU A 238 2.59 35.49 -15.33
C GLU A 238 1.25 35.14 -14.68
N ASP A 239 0.14 35.15 -15.44
CA ASP A 239 -1.18 34.75 -14.94
C ASP A 239 -1.40 33.23 -14.94
N SER A 240 -0.41 32.45 -15.39
CA SER A 240 -0.52 31.00 -15.46
C SER A 240 -0.44 30.35 -14.07
N ARG A 241 -1.16 29.26 -13.90
CA ARG A 241 -1.17 28.42 -12.70
C ARG A 241 -0.74 27.01 -13.07
N PHE A 242 0.49 26.67 -12.69
CA PHE A 242 1.13 25.38 -12.97
C PHE A 242 0.89 24.39 -11.85
N THR A 243 0.87 23.10 -12.16
CA THR A 243 0.77 22.02 -11.16
C THR A 243 2.15 21.38 -10.91
N LEU A 244 2.41 20.96 -9.67
CA LEU A 244 3.53 20.09 -9.32
C LEU A 244 3.05 18.64 -9.22
N LEU A 245 3.02 17.91 -10.34
CA LEU A 245 2.50 16.53 -10.41
C LEU A 245 3.54 15.49 -10.85
N SER A 246 4.62 15.92 -11.48
CA SER A 246 5.70 15.03 -11.92
C SER A 246 6.38 14.32 -10.75
N GLY A 247 6.83 13.08 -10.93
CA GLY A 247 7.57 12.33 -9.90
C GLY A 247 8.84 13.06 -9.45
N ILE A 248 9.06 13.17 -8.14
CA ILE A 248 10.08 14.06 -7.54
C ILE A 248 11.53 13.62 -7.82
N ALA A 249 11.77 12.33 -8.08
CA ALA A 249 13.09 11.78 -8.41
C ALA A 249 13.46 11.86 -9.90
N HIS A 250 12.54 12.33 -10.76
CA HIS A 250 12.70 12.30 -12.21
C HIS A 250 12.79 13.72 -12.79
N ASP A 251 13.48 13.87 -13.93
CA ASP A 251 13.71 15.16 -14.56
C ASP A 251 12.45 15.97 -14.94
N PRO A 252 11.22 15.42 -15.11
CA PRO A 252 10.05 16.25 -15.36
C PRO A 252 9.68 17.20 -14.20
N VAL A 253 10.04 16.87 -12.94
CA VAL A 253 9.80 17.77 -11.79
C VAL A 253 10.51 19.13 -11.96
N GLN A 254 11.63 19.12 -12.67
CA GLN A 254 12.41 20.32 -12.97
C GLN A 254 11.59 21.29 -13.81
N ARG A 255 10.78 20.77 -14.74
CA ARG A 255 9.90 21.61 -15.58
C ARG A 255 8.72 22.15 -14.78
N ASP A 256 8.13 21.35 -13.90
CA ASP A 256 7.03 21.78 -13.02
C ASP A 256 7.45 22.98 -12.16
N ILE A 257 8.69 22.98 -11.68
CA ILE A 257 9.22 24.04 -10.81
C ILE A 257 9.81 25.20 -11.61
N PHE A 258 10.69 24.96 -12.57
CA PHE A 258 11.44 26.03 -13.25
C PHE A 258 10.59 26.89 -14.17
N THR A 259 9.62 26.30 -14.88
CA THR A 259 8.79 27.05 -15.83
C THR A 259 7.99 28.17 -15.15
N PRO A 260 7.21 27.93 -14.08
CA PRO A 260 6.47 29.01 -13.42
C PRO A 260 7.39 30.06 -12.79
N LEU A 261 8.50 29.64 -12.16
CA LEU A 261 9.45 30.57 -11.54
C LEU A 261 10.14 31.48 -12.58
N TYR A 262 10.47 30.93 -13.75
CA TYR A 262 11.00 31.67 -14.89
C TYR A 262 9.99 32.71 -15.42
N LEU A 263 8.70 32.36 -15.47
CA LEU A 263 7.66 33.19 -16.09
C LEU A 263 7.04 34.23 -15.15
N GLY A 264 7.37 34.22 -13.86
CA GLY A 264 6.67 35.07 -12.89
C GLY A 264 5.25 34.56 -12.57
N ALA A 265 4.99 33.26 -12.78
CA ALA A 265 3.70 32.58 -12.66
C ALA A 265 3.54 31.82 -11.32
N ARG A 266 2.38 31.19 -11.10
CA ARG A 266 2.06 30.49 -9.83
C ARG A 266 2.27 28.98 -9.95
N LEU A 267 2.79 28.36 -8.90
CA LEU A 267 2.91 26.91 -8.76
C LEU A 267 1.95 26.40 -7.67
N LEU A 268 1.10 25.43 -8.04
CA LEU A 268 0.18 24.74 -7.15
C LEU A 268 0.76 23.38 -6.76
N VAL A 269 0.88 23.14 -5.46
CA VAL A 269 1.41 21.91 -4.87
C VAL A 269 0.27 21.12 -4.24
N PRO A 270 -0.23 20.05 -4.90
CA PRO A 270 -1.26 19.20 -4.33
C PRO A 270 -0.72 18.27 -3.25
N SER A 271 -1.54 18.00 -2.22
CA SER A 271 -1.26 16.96 -1.23
C SER A 271 -1.34 15.55 -1.85
N LYS A 272 -0.65 14.57 -1.25
CA LYS A 272 -0.64 13.17 -1.70
C LYS A 272 -2.05 12.60 -1.89
N GLU A 273 -2.96 12.87 -0.96
CA GLU A 273 -4.34 12.38 -1.01
C GLU A 273 -5.19 12.97 -2.16
N ASN A 274 -4.82 14.16 -2.68
CA ASN A 274 -5.48 14.79 -3.81
C ASN A 274 -4.94 14.29 -5.16
N ILE A 275 -3.76 13.66 -5.17
CA ILE A 275 -3.17 12.97 -6.32
C ILE A 275 -3.69 11.52 -6.36
N ALA A 276 -5.02 11.37 -6.38
CA ALA A 276 -5.71 10.09 -6.46
C ALA A 276 -6.82 10.15 -7.53
N HIS A 277 -7.23 8.98 -8.03
CA HIS A 277 -8.33 8.88 -8.98
C HIS A 277 -9.59 9.60 -8.46
N GLU A 278 -10.32 10.25 -9.38
CA GLU A 278 -11.52 11.08 -9.13
C GLU A 278 -11.27 12.37 -8.34
N ARG A 279 -10.46 12.33 -7.28
CA ARG A 279 -10.11 13.51 -6.47
C ARG A 279 -9.29 14.54 -7.26
N LEU A 280 -8.41 14.10 -8.15
CA LEU A 280 -7.55 15.02 -8.91
C LEU A 280 -8.35 15.91 -9.87
N ALA A 281 -9.39 15.38 -10.52
CA ALA A 281 -10.24 16.19 -11.41
C ALA A 281 -11.06 17.23 -10.63
N GLU A 282 -11.58 16.87 -9.45
CA GLU A 282 -12.23 17.82 -8.53
C GLU A 282 -11.23 18.87 -7.99
N TRP A 283 -9.99 18.47 -7.73
CA TRP A 283 -8.91 19.39 -7.38
C TRP A 283 -8.62 20.36 -8.54
N PHE A 284 -8.58 19.90 -9.80
CA PHE A 284 -8.44 20.76 -10.97
C PHE A 284 -9.61 21.74 -11.11
N LYS A 285 -10.82 21.28 -10.84
CA LYS A 285 -12.01 22.15 -10.87
C LYS A 285 -11.97 23.22 -9.78
N ARG A 286 -11.46 22.88 -8.58
CA ARG A 286 -11.39 23.80 -7.44
C ARG A 286 -10.25 24.81 -7.52
N PHE A 287 -9.03 24.35 -7.80
CA PHE A 287 -7.82 25.20 -7.80
C PHE A 287 -7.49 25.78 -9.18
N GLU A 288 -8.27 25.37 -10.20
CA GLU A 288 -8.27 25.92 -11.55
C GLU A 288 -6.87 26.07 -12.18
N PRO A 289 -6.00 25.04 -12.19
CA PRO A 289 -4.73 25.14 -12.90
C PRO A 289 -4.97 25.47 -14.39
N THR A 290 -4.15 26.35 -14.95
CA THR A 290 -4.24 26.73 -16.38
C THR A 290 -3.25 25.94 -17.23
N VAL A 291 -2.18 25.44 -16.62
CA VAL A 291 -1.13 24.65 -17.29
C VAL A 291 -0.80 23.43 -16.43
N THR A 292 -0.69 22.26 -17.05
CA THR A 292 -0.25 21.05 -16.36
C THR A 292 0.77 20.27 -17.20
N HIS A 293 1.69 19.62 -16.50
CA HIS A 293 2.62 18.66 -17.09
C HIS A 293 2.24 17.27 -16.59
N LEU A 294 2.15 16.30 -17.51
CA LEU A 294 1.68 14.96 -17.23
C LEU A 294 2.55 13.95 -17.97
N THR A 295 2.72 12.77 -17.37
CA THR A 295 2.97 11.57 -18.16
C THR A 295 1.64 11.06 -18.69
N PRO A 296 1.59 10.26 -19.78
CA PRO A 296 0.36 9.63 -20.22
C PRO A 296 -0.37 8.88 -19.09
N ALA A 297 0.38 8.17 -18.22
CA ALA A 297 -0.17 7.51 -17.04
C ALA A 297 -0.80 8.48 -16.02
N MET A 298 -0.17 9.62 -15.74
CA MET A 298 -0.77 10.64 -14.86
C MET A 298 -2.00 11.28 -15.50
N GLY A 299 -2.01 11.45 -16.83
CA GLY A 299 -3.21 11.88 -17.55
C GLY A 299 -4.36 10.89 -17.39
N GLN A 300 -4.08 9.59 -17.42
CA GLN A 300 -5.09 8.56 -17.14
C GLN A 300 -5.60 8.62 -15.70
N ILE A 301 -4.78 8.99 -14.72
CA ILE A 301 -5.24 9.25 -13.34
C ILE A 301 -6.19 10.45 -13.30
N LEU A 302 -5.85 11.53 -14.02
CA LEU A 302 -6.66 12.75 -14.09
C LEU A 302 -8.02 12.50 -14.75
N VAL A 303 -8.09 11.75 -15.85
CA VAL A 303 -9.34 11.56 -16.62
C VAL A 303 -10.10 10.27 -16.25
N GLY A 304 -9.44 9.29 -15.62
CA GLY A 304 -9.99 7.95 -15.40
C GLY A 304 -11.12 7.93 -14.37
N GLY A 305 -12.35 7.70 -14.85
CA GLY A 305 -13.57 7.68 -14.03
C GLY A 305 -14.05 9.08 -13.59
N ALA A 306 -13.37 10.14 -14.03
CA ALA A 306 -13.68 11.50 -13.64
C ALA A 306 -14.90 12.06 -14.39
N THR A 307 -15.79 12.73 -13.67
CA THR A 307 -16.93 13.47 -14.24
C THR A 307 -16.78 14.98 -14.08
N ALA A 308 -15.89 15.42 -13.18
CA ALA A 308 -15.63 16.82 -12.92
C ALA A 308 -15.04 17.52 -14.16
N GLN A 309 -15.73 18.57 -14.60
CA GLN A 309 -15.28 19.44 -15.69
C GLN A 309 -14.38 20.55 -15.14
N PHE A 310 -13.25 20.80 -15.80
CA PHE A 310 -12.26 21.81 -15.38
C PHE A 310 -11.84 22.68 -16.58
N PRO A 311 -12.73 23.58 -17.06
CA PRO A 311 -12.51 24.37 -18.27
C PRO A 311 -11.42 25.45 -18.14
N ALA A 312 -10.90 25.69 -16.93
CA ALA A 312 -9.80 26.61 -16.67
C ALA A 312 -8.46 26.13 -17.25
N LEU A 313 -8.31 24.82 -17.47
CA LEU A 313 -7.11 24.24 -18.06
C LEU A 313 -7.00 24.64 -19.54
N LYS A 314 -5.94 25.38 -19.88
CA LYS A 314 -5.66 25.89 -21.24
C LYS A 314 -4.62 25.04 -21.97
N THR A 315 -3.65 24.47 -21.26
CA THR A 315 -2.57 23.69 -21.88
C THR A 315 -2.18 22.49 -21.03
N ALA A 316 -2.13 21.32 -21.66
CA ALA A 316 -1.64 20.09 -21.03
C ALA A 316 -0.47 19.52 -21.83
N TYR A 317 0.69 19.42 -21.19
CA TYR A 317 1.90 18.86 -21.77
C TYR A 317 2.06 17.40 -21.39
N PHE A 318 2.21 16.52 -22.38
CA PHE A 318 2.46 15.11 -22.18
C PHE A 318 3.89 14.75 -22.57
N VAL A 319 4.59 13.98 -21.75
CA VAL A 319 5.95 13.50 -22.05
C VAL A 319 6.22 12.17 -21.37
N GLY A 320 7.14 11.39 -21.93
CA GLY A 320 7.73 10.23 -21.27
C GLY A 320 7.22 8.89 -21.77
N ASP A 321 6.10 8.84 -22.48
CA ASP A 321 5.59 7.63 -23.12
C ASP A 321 4.75 7.95 -24.36
N VAL A 322 4.29 6.92 -25.06
CA VAL A 322 3.35 7.04 -26.17
C VAL A 322 2.03 7.65 -25.67
N LEU A 323 1.62 8.76 -26.26
CA LEU A 323 0.32 9.37 -26.04
C LEU A 323 -0.67 8.84 -27.08
N THR A 324 -1.87 8.47 -26.64
CA THR A 324 -2.91 7.93 -27.52
C THR A 324 -4.00 8.96 -27.83
N THR A 325 -4.66 8.83 -28.98
CA THR A 325 -5.83 9.67 -29.32
C THR A 325 -6.99 9.45 -28.36
N ARG A 326 -7.13 8.24 -27.80
CA ARG A 326 -8.13 7.93 -26.76
C ARG A 326 -7.94 8.81 -25.52
N ASP A 327 -6.74 8.85 -24.96
CA ASP A 327 -6.44 9.66 -23.77
C ASP A 327 -6.65 11.16 -24.04
N CYS A 328 -6.26 11.61 -25.25
CA CYS A 328 -6.50 12.98 -25.68
C CYS A 328 -8.00 13.31 -25.79
N ARG A 329 -8.82 12.38 -26.28
CA ARG A 329 -10.27 12.56 -26.39
C ARG A 329 -10.90 12.73 -25.01
N SER A 330 -10.57 11.86 -24.06
CA SER A 330 -11.09 11.95 -22.68
C SER A 330 -10.69 13.25 -21.98
N LEU A 331 -9.46 13.73 -22.15
CA LEU A 331 -9.05 15.02 -21.58
C LEU A 331 -9.81 16.20 -22.22
N ARG A 332 -9.98 16.19 -23.54
CA ARG A 332 -10.75 17.21 -24.29
C ARG A 332 -12.25 17.21 -23.95
N GLU A 333 -12.77 16.12 -23.40
CA GLU A 333 -14.15 16.03 -22.90
C GLU A 333 -14.33 16.68 -21.53
N LEU A 334 -13.33 16.62 -20.64
CA LEU A 334 -13.36 17.21 -19.30
C LEU A 334 -12.85 18.67 -19.25
N ALA A 335 -12.00 19.03 -20.22
CA ALA A 335 -11.46 20.37 -20.37
C ALA A 335 -11.55 20.82 -21.84
N ALA A 336 -12.71 21.34 -22.26
CA ALA A 336 -12.96 21.70 -23.65
C ALA A 336 -11.98 22.73 -24.24
N ASN A 337 -11.35 23.55 -23.39
CA ASN A 337 -10.43 24.63 -23.76
C ASN A 337 -8.96 24.22 -23.77
N VAL A 338 -8.62 22.95 -23.50
CA VAL A 338 -7.24 22.50 -23.37
C VAL A 338 -6.58 22.21 -24.72
N ASP A 339 -5.50 22.90 -25.03
CA ASP A 339 -4.55 22.47 -26.06
C ASP A 339 -3.66 21.36 -25.48
N ILE A 340 -3.58 20.22 -26.17
CA ILE A 340 -2.75 19.09 -25.74
C ILE A 340 -1.44 19.12 -26.53
N ILE A 341 -0.32 19.20 -25.83
CA ILE A 341 1.01 19.24 -26.43
C ILE A 341 1.71 17.93 -26.10
N ASN A 342 1.77 17.01 -27.08
CA ASN A 342 2.60 15.82 -26.94
C ASN A 342 4.06 16.21 -27.12
N MET A 343 4.94 15.74 -26.26
CA MET A 343 6.35 16.10 -26.28
C MET A 343 7.23 14.86 -26.22
N TYR A 344 8.38 14.93 -26.90
CA TYR A 344 9.36 13.86 -26.91
C TYR A 344 10.73 14.36 -26.46
N GLY A 345 11.46 13.48 -25.77
CA GLY A 345 12.81 13.72 -25.25
C GLY A 345 13.24 12.63 -24.29
N THR A 346 14.50 12.67 -23.90
CA THR A 346 15.11 11.82 -22.87
C THR A 346 15.82 12.71 -21.84
N THR A 347 16.24 12.12 -20.73
CA THR A 347 17.01 12.86 -19.71
C THR A 347 18.30 13.45 -20.30
N GLU A 348 18.95 12.74 -21.22
CA GLU A 348 20.18 13.15 -21.91
C GLU A 348 19.97 14.28 -22.92
N THR A 349 18.75 14.46 -23.42
CA THR A 349 18.38 15.62 -24.24
C THR A 349 18.02 16.85 -23.39
N SER A 350 18.17 16.75 -22.07
CA SER A 350 17.81 17.77 -21.09
C SER A 350 16.32 18.13 -21.09
N ARG A 351 15.46 17.12 -20.89
CA ARG A 351 13.97 17.15 -20.89
C ARG A 351 13.37 16.95 -22.29
N ALA A 352 12.15 17.44 -22.49
CA ALA A 352 11.43 17.41 -23.76
C ALA A 352 12.00 18.43 -24.76
N VAL A 353 12.21 18.00 -26.00
CA VAL A 353 12.93 18.76 -27.03
C VAL A 353 12.18 18.85 -28.36
N SER A 354 11.09 18.09 -28.52
CA SER A 354 10.16 18.21 -29.65
C SER A 354 8.72 18.25 -29.17
N TYR A 355 7.81 18.65 -30.05
CA TYR A 355 6.40 18.73 -29.73
C TYR A 355 5.48 18.46 -30.93
N TYR A 356 4.27 17.99 -30.64
CA TYR A 356 3.14 17.91 -31.55
C TYR A 356 1.90 18.48 -30.86
N LYS A 357 1.26 19.49 -31.49
CA LYS A 357 0.11 20.18 -30.91
C LYS A 357 -1.21 19.56 -31.41
N ILE A 358 -2.08 19.25 -30.47
CA ILE A 358 -3.49 18.91 -30.68
C ILE A 358 -4.32 20.11 -30.20
N PRO A 359 -5.11 20.76 -31.08
CA PRO A 359 -5.91 21.90 -30.71
C PRO A 359 -7.06 21.52 -29.76
N ASN A 360 -7.43 22.48 -28.91
CA ASN A 360 -8.57 22.35 -28.01
C ASN A 360 -9.88 22.03 -28.74
N ARG A 361 -10.78 21.34 -28.05
CA ARG A 361 -12.05 20.87 -28.61
C ARG A 361 -12.99 22.00 -29.01
N ALA A 362 -12.98 23.10 -28.26
CA ALA A 362 -13.81 24.26 -28.56
C ALA A 362 -13.50 24.88 -29.94
N SER A 363 -12.23 24.83 -30.36
CA SER A 363 -11.78 25.36 -31.66
C SER A 363 -11.91 24.37 -32.82
N ASP A 364 -11.66 23.08 -32.59
CA ASP A 364 -11.61 22.07 -33.65
C ASP A 364 -12.02 20.68 -33.14
N PRO A 365 -13.33 20.41 -32.98
CA PRO A 365 -13.83 19.21 -32.32
C PRO A 365 -13.33 17.92 -33.00
N ASP A 366 -13.26 17.92 -34.33
CA ASP A 366 -13.00 16.74 -35.16
C ASP A 366 -11.51 16.49 -35.47
N PHE A 367 -10.59 17.27 -34.86
CA PHE A 367 -9.15 17.15 -35.14
C PHE A 367 -8.61 15.72 -35.00
N LEU A 368 -8.99 15.02 -33.92
CA LEU A 368 -8.51 13.66 -33.63
C LEU A 368 -9.01 12.64 -34.67
N GLU A 369 -10.22 12.84 -35.21
CA GLU A 369 -10.78 11.97 -36.24
C GLU A 369 -10.07 12.17 -37.59
N ARG A 370 -9.72 13.42 -37.91
CA ARG A 370 -8.92 13.72 -39.13
C ARG A 370 -7.48 13.25 -39.06
N LEU A 371 -6.91 13.16 -37.85
CA LEU A 371 -5.56 12.62 -37.67
C LEU A 371 -5.49 11.15 -38.09
N GLY A 372 -6.56 10.38 -37.89
CA GLY A 372 -6.70 9.00 -38.39
C GLY A 372 -5.64 8.02 -37.86
N LYS A 373 -5.05 8.31 -36.69
CA LYS A 373 -3.99 7.51 -36.05
C LYS A 373 -4.33 7.24 -34.60
N ASP A 374 -3.84 6.13 -34.05
CA ASP A 374 -4.04 5.78 -32.64
C ASP A 374 -3.03 6.45 -31.70
N THR A 375 -1.85 6.79 -32.21
CA THR A 375 -0.75 7.40 -31.45
C THR A 375 -0.42 8.79 -31.96
N ILE A 376 0.00 9.66 -31.03
CA ILE A 376 0.37 11.03 -31.35
C ILE A 376 1.86 11.08 -31.72
N PRO A 377 2.24 11.70 -32.85
CA PRO A 377 3.64 11.81 -33.27
C PRO A 377 4.53 12.50 -32.22
N ALA A 378 5.84 12.21 -32.25
CA ALA A 378 6.85 12.95 -31.49
C ALA A 378 6.97 14.41 -31.99
N GLY A 379 6.53 14.65 -33.22
CA GLY A 379 6.35 15.96 -33.81
C GLY A 379 7.65 16.55 -34.34
N THR A 380 7.78 17.86 -34.22
CA THR A 380 8.93 18.61 -34.72
C THR A 380 9.78 19.13 -33.57
N GLY A 381 11.08 19.34 -33.83
CA GLY A 381 11.99 19.94 -32.86
C GLY A 381 11.49 21.32 -32.40
N MET A 382 11.71 21.63 -31.12
CA MET A 382 11.52 22.98 -30.60
C MET A 382 12.52 23.96 -31.23
N GLU A 383 12.42 25.23 -30.84
CA GLU A 383 13.40 26.24 -31.23
C GLU A 383 14.84 25.74 -31.03
N ASN A 384 15.62 25.76 -32.11
CA ASN A 384 17.02 25.31 -32.14
C ASN A 384 17.26 23.84 -31.75
N VAL A 385 16.26 22.97 -31.94
CA VAL A 385 16.39 21.52 -31.82
C VAL A 385 16.06 20.85 -33.14
N GLN A 386 16.82 19.84 -33.52
CA GLN A 386 16.48 18.97 -34.65
C GLN A 386 16.32 17.52 -34.19
N LEU A 387 15.24 16.88 -34.64
CA LEU A 387 15.12 15.43 -34.67
C LEU A 387 15.60 14.93 -36.03
N LEU A 388 16.72 14.21 -36.05
CA LEU A 388 17.33 13.67 -37.26
C LEU A 388 17.07 12.17 -37.34
N VAL A 389 16.32 11.72 -38.34
CA VAL A 389 16.18 10.29 -38.64
C VAL A 389 17.34 9.85 -39.54
N VAL A 390 18.32 9.16 -38.97
CA VAL A 390 19.56 8.73 -39.62
C VAL A 390 19.42 7.30 -40.15
N ASN A 391 19.89 7.06 -41.37
CA ASN A 391 19.87 5.74 -41.98
C ASN A 391 20.80 4.77 -41.22
N ARG A 392 20.30 3.56 -40.94
CA ARG A 392 20.99 2.57 -40.10
C ARG A 392 22.11 1.82 -40.83
N GLU A 393 22.01 1.70 -42.14
CA GLU A 393 23.03 1.05 -42.98
C GLU A 393 24.12 2.04 -43.42
N ASP A 394 23.75 3.31 -43.59
CA ASP A 394 24.65 4.40 -43.96
C ASP A 394 24.42 5.63 -43.08
N LYS A 395 25.18 5.72 -41.98
CA LYS A 395 25.10 6.82 -41.01
C LYS A 395 25.44 8.21 -41.57
N THR A 396 25.92 8.29 -42.81
CA THR A 396 26.22 9.57 -43.47
C THR A 396 24.99 10.19 -44.14
N LYS A 397 23.85 9.48 -44.14
CA LYS A 397 22.60 9.91 -44.79
C LYS A 397 21.44 10.00 -43.81
N LEU A 398 20.59 11.00 -44.03
CA LEU A 398 19.26 11.07 -43.42
C LEU A 398 18.28 10.22 -44.23
N CYS A 399 17.29 9.65 -43.55
CA CYS A 399 16.15 8.97 -44.16
C CYS A 399 15.22 9.96 -44.88
N GLY A 400 14.63 9.52 -45.98
CA GLY A 400 13.53 10.21 -46.66
C GLY A 400 12.20 10.12 -45.90
N ILE A 401 11.15 10.76 -46.44
CA ILE A 401 9.78 10.63 -45.90
C ILE A 401 9.34 9.17 -45.97
N GLY A 402 8.81 8.65 -44.85
CA GLY A 402 8.35 7.27 -44.73
C GLY A 402 9.45 6.22 -44.47
N GLU A 403 10.73 6.54 -44.70
CA GLU A 403 11.84 5.63 -44.42
C GLU A 403 12.13 5.56 -42.92
N VAL A 404 12.35 4.34 -42.41
CA VAL A 404 12.61 4.10 -40.99
C VAL A 404 14.12 4.12 -40.71
N GLY A 405 14.53 4.98 -39.80
CA GLY A 405 15.91 5.10 -39.32
C GLY A 405 15.98 5.23 -37.80
N GLU A 406 17.17 5.48 -37.28
CA GLU A 406 17.40 5.78 -35.86
C GLU A 406 17.30 7.29 -35.62
N ILE A 407 16.60 7.71 -34.56
CA ILE A 407 16.43 9.11 -34.18
C ILE A 407 17.69 9.59 -33.45
N TYR A 408 18.25 10.69 -33.93
CA TYR A 408 19.30 11.45 -33.25
C TYR A 408 18.76 12.83 -32.91
N VAL A 409 19.06 13.31 -31.70
CA VAL A 409 18.70 14.68 -31.31
C VAL A 409 19.93 15.55 -31.45
N ARG A 410 19.82 16.62 -32.25
CA ARG A 410 20.85 17.65 -32.38
C ARG A 410 20.35 18.93 -31.71
N ALA A 411 21.07 19.38 -30.70
CA ALA A 411 20.73 20.62 -29.99
C ALA A 411 21.93 21.14 -29.20
N ALA A 412 22.02 22.45 -29.03
CA ALA A 412 22.95 23.05 -28.07
C ALA A 412 22.57 22.74 -26.61
N GLY A 413 21.31 22.34 -26.36
CA GLY A 413 20.79 22.02 -25.04
C GLY A 413 21.08 20.60 -24.51
N LEU A 414 21.82 19.75 -25.24
CA LEU A 414 22.10 18.39 -24.76
C LEU A 414 22.83 18.38 -23.41
N ALA A 415 22.57 17.34 -22.60
CA ALA A 415 23.23 17.12 -21.33
C ALA A 415 24.76 17.06 -21.51
N ASP A 416 25.51 17.36 -20.46
CA ASP A 416 26.97 17.31 -20.53
C ASP A 416 27.46 15.88 -20.82
N GLY A 417 26.88 14.91 -20.11
CA GLY A 417 27.09 13.49 -20.30
C GLY A 417 26.66 12.68 -19.09
N TYR A 418 27.01 11.40 -19.08
CA TYR A 418 26.94 10.52 -17.92
C TYR A 418 28.12 10.77 -16.98
N LYS A 419 27.83 10.95 -15.69
CA LYS A 419 28.83 11.15 -14.63
C LYS A 419 29.67 9.89 -14.45
N GLY A 420 30.98 10.00 -14.64
CA GLY A 420 31.93 8.91 -14.38
C GLY A 420 32.03 7.82 -15.46
N ASP A 421 31.43 8.02 -16.65
CA ASP A 421 31.40 7.00 -17.72
C ASP A 421 31.81 7.59 -19.09
N PRO A 422 33.13 7.77 -19.35
CA PRO A 422 33.62 8.34 -20.60
C PRO A 422 33.33 7.46 -21.82
N THR A 423 33.39 6.13 -21.66
CA THR A 423 33.14 5.19 -22.76
C THR A 423 31.71 5.26 -23.25
N LEU A 424 30.72 5.33 -22.35
CA LEU A 424 29.33 5.50 -22.76
C LEU A 424 29.07 6.90 -23.35
N ASN A 425 29.75 7.93 -22.85
CA ASN A 425 29.66 9.28 -23.39
C ASN A 425 30.10 9.32 -24.86
N GLU A 426 31.23 8.70 -25.20
CA GLU A 426 31.72 8.60 -26.59
C GLU A 426 30.77 7.83 -27.51
N GLN A 427 29.97 6.90 -26.97
CA GLN A 427 29.01 6.14 -27.76
C GLN A 427 27.68 6.88 -27.98
N LYS A 428 27.29 7.75 -27.05
CA LYS A 428 25.95 8.35 -26.99
C LYS A 428 25.91 9.83 -27.34
N PHE A 429 26.95 10.60 -27.00
CA PHE A 429 27.06 12.04 -27.28
C PHE A 429 28.13 12.26 -28.35
N LEU A 430 27.72 12.14 -29.61
CA LEU A 430 28.62 12.15 -30.75
C LEU A 430 28.78 13.58 -31.28
N MET A 431 29.94 13.90 -31.87
CA MET A 431 30.06 15.14 -32.63
C MET A 431 29.25 15.05 -33.92
N ASN A 432 28.60 16.15 -34.31
CA ASN A 432 27.90 16.21 -35.58
C ASN A 432 28.90 16.05 -36.73
N TRP A 433 28.75 14.97 -37.50
CA TRP A 433 29.62 14.65 -38.63
C TRP A 433 29.09 15.17 -39.98
N PHE A 434 27.91 15.81 -40.01
CA PHE A 434 27.35 16.40 -41.23
C PHE A 434 27.99 17.74 -41.62
N VAL A 435 28.74 18.36 -40.71
CA VAL A 435 29.42 19.65 -40.91
C VAL A 435 30.78 19.65 -40.21
N ASP A 436 31.75 20.39 -40.75
CA ASP A 436 33.01 20.67 -40.04
C ASP A 436 32.74 21.63 -38.88
N ASN A 437 32.90 21.14 -37.66
CA ASN A 437 32.64 21.87 -36.42
C ASN A 437 33.57 23.08 -36.20
N ASN A 438 34.71 23.17 -36.89
CA ASN A 438 35.57 24.35 -36.86
C ASN A 438 34.82 25.62 -37.31
N LYS A 439 33.82 25.48 -38.19
CA LYS A 439 32.92 26.57 -38.60
C LYS A 439 32.30 27.29 -37.39
N TRP A 440 31.85 26.54 -36.39
CA TRP A 440 31.19 27.09 -35.21
C TRP A 440 32.20 27.74 -34.26
N VAL A 441 33.40 27.17 -34.16
CA VAL A 441 34.50 27.75 -33.38
C VAL A 441 34.89 29.13 -33.93
N GLU A 442 34.99 29.29 -35.25
CA GLU A 442 35.29 30.59 -35.85
C GLU A 442 34.14 31.60 -35.66
N ALA A 443 32.89 31.15 -35.73
CA ALA A 443 31.72 32.00 -35.46
C ALA A 443 31.68 32.50 -34.01
N ASP A 444 32.08 31.67 -33.04
CA ASP A 444 32.09 32.05 -31.61
C ASP A 444 33.12 33.14 -31.28
N LYS A 445 34.25 33.20 -32.00
CA LYS A 445 35.32 34.20 -31.76
C LYS A 445 34.85 35.65 -31.91
N VAL A 446 33.86 35.89 -32.77
CA VAL A 446 33.28 37.22 -33.03
C VAL A 446 31.93 37.41 -32.35
N HIS A 447 31.48 36.44 -31.55
CA HIS A 447 30.19 36.51 -30.88
C HIS A 447 30.14 37.69 -29.87
N PRO A 448 29.01 38.41 -29.74
CA PRO A 448 28.92 39.60 -28.89
C PRO A 448 29.30 39.37 -27.42
N THR A 449 29.18 38.15 -26.93
CA THR A 449 29.46 37.76 -25.54
C THR A 449 30.89 37.29 -25.29
N LYS A 450 31.84 37.51 -26.23
CA LYS A 450 33.23 37.01 -26.13
C LYS A 450 33.99 37.41 -24.87
N GLU A 451 33.64 38.52 -24.24
CA GLU A 451 34.24 39.02 -22.99
C GLU A 451 33.36 38.75 -21.75
N ALA A 452 32.28 37.97 -21.87
CA ALA A 452 31.39 37.72 -20.75
C ALA A 452 32.08 36.84 -19.70
N ALA A 453 32.00 37.23 -18.42
CA ALA A 453 32.72 36.56 -17.33
C ALA A 453 32.33 35.07 -17.17
N TRP A 454 31.08 34.71 -17.46
CA TRP A 454 30.59 33.33 -17.41
C TRP A 454 31.28 32.41 -18.42
N ARG A 455 31.99 32.95 -19.43
CA ARG A 455 32.72 32.15 -20.42
C ARG A 455 33.82 31.30 -19.82
N LYS A 456 34.27 31.58 -18.59
CA LYS A 456 35.18 30.67 -17.85
C LYS A 456 34.58 29.27 -17.64
N TYR A 457 33.25 29.15 -17.66
CA TYR A 457 32.51 27.88 -17.58
C TYR A 457 31.90 27.47 -18.94
N TYR A 458 32.37 28.04 -20.05
CA TYR A 458 31.93 27.68 -21.39
C TYR A 458 33.01 26.84 -22.10
N LYS A 459 32.65 25.64 -22.52
CA LYS A 459 33.47 24.67 -23.25
C LYS A 459 33.56 24.97 -24.74
N GLY A 460 32.97 26.08 -25.19
CA GLY A 460 32.86 26.44 -26.61
C GLY A 460 31.62 25.84 -27.29
N PRO A 461 31.44 26.10 -28.59
CA PRO A 461 30.27 25.62 -29.32
C PRO A 461 30.28 24.08 -29.43
N LEU A 462 29.25 23.43 -28.87
CA LEU A 462 29.11 21.96 -28.86
C LEU A 462 28.00 21.50 -29.79
N ASP A 463 28.31 21.36 -31.08
CA ASP A 463 27.42 20.75 -32.07
C ASP A 463 27.49 19.21 -31.98
N ARG A 464 26.66 18.68 -31.08
CA ARG A 464 26.57 17.25 -30.76
C ARG A 464 25.25 16.65 -31.21
N LEU A 465 25.32 15.35 -31.51
CA LEU A 465 24.21 14.45 -31.77
C LEU A 465 24.08 13.49 -30.59
N TYR A 466 22.92 13.47 -29.95
CA TYR A 466 22.58 12.44 -28.98
C TYR A 466 21.90 11.26 -29.69
N ARG A 467 22.48 10.07 -29.54
CA ARG A 467 21.96 8.82 -30.09
C ARG A 467 20.91 8.22 -29.15
N THR A 468 19.62 8.39 -29.50
CA THR A 468 18.51 8.04 -28.58
C THR A 468 18.26 6.54 -28.46
N GLY A 469 18.60 5.77 -29.50
CA GLY A 469 18.20 4.36 -29.64
C GLY A 469 16.75 4.17 -30.09
N ASP A 470 15.99 5.25 -30.30
CA ASP A 470 14.62 5.18 -30.80
C ASP A 470 14.62 5.07 -32.33
N LEU A 471 13.69 4.30 -32.88
CA LEU A 471 13.41 4.25 -34.31
C LEU A 471 12.30 5.22 -34.65
N GLY A 472 12.42 5.86 -35.81
CA GLY A 472 11.38 6.76 -36.31
C GLY A 472 11.42 6.94 -37.82
N LYS A 473 10.42 7.65 -38.32
CA LYS A 473 10.32 8.06 -39.72
C LYS A 473 9.72 9.46 -39.80
N TYR A 474 10.04 10.19 -40.87
CA TYR A 474 9.38 11.46 -41.17
C TYR A 474 8.01 11.22 -41.81
N LEU A 475 7.03 12.01 -41.39
CA LEU A 475 5.72 12.13 -42.03
C LEU A 475 5.78 13.13 -43.20
N GLU A 476 4.72 13.17 -44.02
CA GLU A 476 4.59 14.16 -45.10
C GLU A 476 4.60 15.61 -44.58
N SER A 477 4.18 15.82 -43.33
CA SER A 477 4.26 17.12 -42.63
C SER A 477 5.68 17.51 -42.24
N GLY A 478 6.65 16.60 -42.29
CA GLY A 478 8.00 16.77 -41.75
C GLY A 478 8.12 16.42 -40.26
N ASP A 479 7.01 16.16 -39.57
CA ASP A 479 7.01 15.67 -38.19
C ASP A 479 7.63 14.27 -38.11
N VAL A 480 8.24 13.96 -36.96
CA VAL A 480 8.78 12.62 -36.68
C VAL A 480 7.73 11.79 -35.95
N GLU A 481 7.52 10.57 -36.46
CA GLU A 481 6.78 9.52 -35.79
C GLU A 481 7.77 8.49 -35.22
N CYS A 482 7.65 8.21 -33.93
CA CYS A 482 8.41 7.12 -33.30
C CYS A 482 7.77 5.77 -33.66
N THR A 483 8.56 4.88 -34.26
CA THR A 483 8.09 3.56 -34.73
C THR A 483 8.56 2.41 -33.84
N GLY A 484 9.50 2.65 -32.92
CA GLY A 484 9.97 1.64 -31.99
C GLY A 484 11.33 1.96 -31.39
N ARG A 485 12.07 0.91 -31.03
CA ARG A 485 13.43 0.97 -30.46
C ARG A 485 14.38 0.11 -31.29
N ALA A 486 15.63 0.55 -31.37
CA ALA A 486 16.70 -0.19 -32.02
C ALA A 486 17.39 -1.20 -31.08
N ASP A 487 17.18 -1.07 -29.77
CA ASP A 487 17.72 -1.90 -28.70
C ASP A 487 16.60 -2.56 -27.86
N ASP A 488 16.96 -3.33 -26.83
CA ASP A 488 16.02 -4.04 -25.95
C ASP A 488 15.43 -3.15 -24.82
N GLN A 489 15.65 -1.83 -24.87
CA GLN A 489 15.07 -0.89 -23.92
C GLN A 489 13.61 -0.58 -24.28
N VAL A 490 12.76 -0.46 -23.26
CA VAL A 490 11.33 -0.16 -23.43
C VAL A 490 10.89 0.96 -22.50
N LYS A 491 9.78 1.63 -22.84
CA LYS A 491 9.10 2.58 -21.96
C LYS A 491 7.71 2.03 -21.65
N ILE A 492 7.38 1.92 -20.36
CA ILE A 492 6.08 1.43 -19.88
C ILE A 492 5.59 2.39 -18.80
N ARG A 493 4.42 3.01 -19.02
CA ARG A 493 3.80 3.98 -18.10
C ARG A 493 4.72 5.17 -17.77
N GLY A 494 5.54 5.56 -18.73
CA GLY A 494 6.54 6.63 -18.58
C GLY A 494 7.85 6.22 -17.90
N PHE A 495 7.98 4.97 -17.44
CA PHE A 495 9.22 4.45 -16.88
C PHE A 495 10.09 3.81 -17.95
N ARG A 496 11.37 4.17 -17.94
CA ARG A 496 12.40 3.59 -18.82
C ARG A 496 12.90 2.29 -18.18
N ILE A 497 12.75 1.17 -18.89
CA ILE A 497 13.04 -0.19 -18.41
C ILE A 497 13.98 -0.89 -19.41
N GLU A 498 14.99 -1.57 -18.89
CA GLU A 498 15.92 -2.40 -19.68
C GLU A 498 15.52 -3.87 -19.55
N LEU A 499 15.06 -4.52 -20.63
CA LEU A 499 14.58 -5.91 -20.55
C LEU A 499 15.68 -6.91 -20.17
N ASN A 500 16.92 -6.62 -20.60
CA ASN A 500 18.06 -7.45 -20.26
C ASN A 500 18.43 -7.36 -18.77
N ASP A 501 18.04 -6.30 -18.06
CA ASP A 501 18.16 -6.23 -16.60
C ASP A 501 17.24 -7.27 -15.94
N ILE A 502 16.01 -7.41 -16.44
CA ILE A 502 15.06 -8.44 -15.98
C ILE A 502 15.60 -9.86 -16.30
N ASP A 503 16.07 -10.09 -17.53
CA ASP A 503 16.62 -11.39 -17.94
C ASP A 503 17.86 -11.79 -17.14
N SER A 504 18.75 -10.82 -16.87
CA SER A 504 19.96 -11.06 -16.08
C SER A 504 19.62 -11.39 -14.62
N ASN A 505 18.54 -10.84 -14.08
CA ASN A 505 18.04 -11.19 -12.76
C ASN A 505 17.34 -12.56 -12.78
N LEU A 506 16.46 -12.85 -13.75
CA LEU A 506 15.76 -14.15 -13.86
C LEU A 506 16.72 -15.34 -14.06
N SER A 507 17.75 -15.18 -14.88
CA SER A 507 18.73 -16.24 -15.15
C SER A 507 19.56 -16.64 -13.92
N GLN A 508 19.51 -15.86 -12.84
CA GLN A 508 20.13 -16.18 -11.56
C GLN A 508 19.25 -17.09 -10.68
N SER A 509 18.01 -17.42 -11.09
CA SER A 509 17.13 -18.38 -10.40
C SER A 509 17.47 -19.83 -10.76
N SER A 510 17.52 -20.72 -9.76
CA SER A 510 17.81 -22.16 -9.91
C SER A 510 16.70 -22.96 -10.58
N LEU A 511 15.46 -22.44 -10.62
CA LEU A 511 14.30 -23.07 -11.26
C LEU A 511 14.23 -22.81 -12.77
N ILE A 512 15.05 -21.88 -13.26
CA ILE A 512 15.06 -21.46 -14.65
C ILE A 512 16.27 -22.07 -15.33
N ARG A 513 16.02 -22.81 -16.41
CA ARG A 513 17.07 -23.24 -17.33
C ARG A 513 17.38 -22.15 -18.35
N ASP A 514 16.33 -21.57 -18.94
CA ASP A 514 16.42 -20.50 -19.93
C ASP A 514 15.28 -19.50 -19.72
N CYS A 515 15.54 -18.21 -19.97
CA CYS A 515 14.49 -17.19 -19.96
C CYS A 515 14.67 -16.14 -21.06
N LYS A 516 13.56 -15.50 -21.45
CA LYS A 516 13.60 -14.28 -22.25
C LYS A 516 12.40 -13.40 -21.91
N THR A 517 12.65 -12.13 -21.61
CA THR A 517 11.62 -11.14 -21.33
C THR A 517 11.41 -10.29 -22.56
N LEU A 518 10.14 -10.11 -22.92
CA LEU A 518 9.69 -9.27 -24.01
C LEU A 518 8.56 -8.38 -23.53
N VAL A 519 8.38 -7.25 -24.20
CA VAL A 519 7.12 -6.53 -24.13
C VAL A 519 6.16 -7.19 -25.11
N ARG A 520 4.97 -7.51 -24.61
CA ARG A 520 3.82 -7.89 -25.43
C ARG A 520 2.71 -6.91 -25.17
N ARG A 521 1.88 -6.66 -26.16
CA ARG A 521 0.69 -5.84 -25.99
C ARG A 521 -0.47 -6.74 -25.69
N ASP A 522 -1.28 -6.38 -24.70
CA ASP A 522 -2.56 -7.07 -24.48
C ASP A 522 -3.61 -6.58 -25.49
N LYS A 523 -4.84 -7.10 -25.41
CA LYS A 523 -5.96 -6.75 -26.30
C LYS A 523 -6.35 -5.26 -26.28
N ASN A 524 -5.89 -4.48 -25.30
CA ASN A 524 -6.12 -3.04 -25.19
C ASN A 524 -4.92 -2.23 -25.67
N GLU A 525 -3.97 -2.86 -26.36
CA GLU A 525 -2.69 -2.29 -26.79
C GLU A 525 -1.79 -1.84 -25.61
N GLU A 526 -2.09 -2.24 -24.36
CA GLU A 526 -1.27 -1.87 -23.21
C GLU A 526 0.01 -2.74 -23.20
N PRO A 527 1.21 -2.14 -23.15
CA PRO A 527 2.45 -2.89 -23.06
C PRO A 527 2.55 -3.59 -21.69
N LYS A 528 2.62 -4.93 -21.71
CA LYS A 528 2.87 -5.80 -20.56
C LYS A 528 4.27 -6.43 -20.67
N LEU A 529 4.94 -6.53 -19.53
CA LEU A 529 6.16 -7.30 -19.41
C LEU A 529 5.80 -8.78 -19.29
N VAL A 530 6.31 -9.58 -20.24
CA VAL A 530 6.09 -11.02 -20.33
C VAL A 530 7.42 -11.73 -20.31
N SER A 531 7.61 -12.59 -19.32
CA SER A 531 8.80 -13.44 -19.23
C SER A 531 8.46 -14.85 -19.68
N TYR A 532 9.16 -15.29 -20.72
CA TYR A 532 9.15 -16.66 -21.21
C TYR A 532 10.17 -17.46 -20.44
N VAL A 533 9.73 -18.54 -19.81
CA VAL A 533 10.55 -19.31 -18.90
C VAL A 533 10.53 -20.78 -19.29
N VAL A 534 11.71 -21.38 -19.36
CA VAL A 534 11.86 -22.82 -19.47
C VAL A 534 12.29 -23.37 -18.11
N PRO A 535 11.49 -24.28 -17.51
CA PRO A 535 11.77 -24.81 -16.19
C PRO A 535 12.98 -25.75 -16.24
N GLU A 536 13.79 -25.73 -15.19
CA GLU A 536 14.78 -26.78 -14.96
C GLU A 536 14.08 -28.03 -14.41
N LEU A 537 13.79 -28.97 -15.29
CA LEU A 537 12.96 -30.15 -15.00
C LEU A 537 13.53 -31.07 -13.92
N LYS A 538 14.83 -31.01 -13.62
CA LYS A 538 15.41 -31.74 -12.48
C LYS A 538 15.15 -31.05 -11.15
N GLN A 539 15.15 -29.71 -11.18
CA GLN A 539 14.96 -28.89 -10.00
C GLN A 539 13.48 -28.71 -9.67
N TRP A 540 12.56 -28.74 -10.64
CA TRP A 540 11.13 -28.53 -10.39
C TRP A 540 10.46 -29.56 -9.45
N PRO A 541 10.62 -30.89 -9.63
CA PRO A 541 10.06 -31.86 -8.68
C PRO A 541 10.77 -31.81 -7.33
N GLN A 542 12.06 -31.47 -7.31
CA GLN A 542 12.81 -31.26 -6.08
C GLN A 542 12.28 -30.03 -5.34
N TRP A 543 11.95 -28.98 -6.08
CA TRP A 543 11.30 -27.78 -5.59
C TRP A 543 9.93 -28.09 -5.02
N LEU A 544 9.01 -28.71 -5.77
CA LEU A 544 7.66 -29.12 -5.31
C LEU A 544 7.71 -30.03 -4.08
N LYS A 545 8.70 -30.92 -4.00
CA LYS A 545 8.90 -31.83 -2.87
C LYS A 545 9.48 -31.13 -1.64
N LEU A 546 10.47 -30.24 -1.84
CA LEU A 546 10.81 -29.26 -0.82
C LEU A 546 9.54 -28.51 -0.43
N HIS A 547 8.64 -28.30 -1.42
CA HIS A 547 7.47 -27.45 -1.42
C HIS A 547 6.15 -28.03 -0.84
N GLY A 548 6.15 -29.29 -0.41
CA GLY A 548 4.96 -29.95 0.12
C GLY A 548 3.76 -30.00 -0.85
N TYR A 549 3.99 -29.81 -2.15
CA TYR A 549 2.95 -29.74 -3.18
C TYR A 549 3.00 -30.96 -4.11
N GLU A 550 1.83 -31.40 -4.54
CA GLU A 550 1.70 -32.42 -5.59
C GLU A 550 1.79 -31.76 -6.97
N ASP A 551 2.45 -32.44 -7.91
CA ASP A 551 2.56 -31.97 -9.30
C ASP A 551 1.24 -32.22 -10.02
N VAL A 552 0.85 -31.31 -10.91
CA VAL A 552 -0.36 -31.46 -11.72
C VAL A 552 0.06 -32.15 -13.02
N GLU A 553 0.21 -33.47 -12.95
CA GLU A 553 0.72 -34.28 -14.06
C GLU A 553 -0.25 -34.38 -15.24
N ASP A 554 -1.54 -34.14 -15.00
CA ASP A 554 -2.63 -34.23 -15.98
C ASP A 554 -2.62 -33.08 -17.02
N ASP A 555 -1.79 -32.05 -16.83
CA ASP A 555 -1.58 -30.98 -17.81
C ASP A 555 -0.43 -31.36 -18.76
N GLU A 556 -0.77 -32.08 -19.84
CA GLU A 556 0.19 -32.50 -20.88
C GLU A 556 0.82 -31.33 -21.68
N GLY A 557 0.35 -30.11 -21.42
CA GLY A 557 0.73 -28.89 -22.13
C GLY A 557 0.08 -28.80 -23.51
N THR A 558 -0.28 -27.59 -23.92
CA THR A 558 -0.85 -27.34 -25.24
C THR A 558 0.28 -27.08 -26.23
N GLN A 559 0.29 -27.80 -27.35
CA GLN A 559 1.22 -27.54 -28.43
C GLN A 559 0.87 -26.21 -29.10
N ILE A 560 1.76 -25.22 -28.98
CA ILE A 560 1.59 -23.91 -29.63
C ILE A 560 2.85 -23.63 -30.45
N GLY A 561 2.72 -23.76 -31.77
CA GLY A 561 3.84 -23.66 -32.68
C GLY A 561 4.89 -24.75 -32.41
N ALA A 562 6.14 -24.34 -32.22
CA ALA A 562 7.30 -25.24 -32.09
C ALA A 562 7.57 -25.73 -30.64
N THR A 563 6.74 -25.36 -29.68
CA THR A 563 6.93 -25.69 -28.25
C THR A 563 5.60 -26.00 -27.57
N LYS A 564 5.65 -26.61 -26.39
CA LYS A 564 4.48 -26.79 -25.53
C LYS A 564 4.41 -25.68 -24.49
N VAL A 565 3.20 -25.15 -24.30
CA VAL A 565 2.87 -24.17 -23.26
C VAL A 565 2.10 -24.86 -22.15
N TYR A 566 2.50 -24.63 -20.91
CA TYR A 566 1.86 -25.23 -19.73
C TYR A 566 1.06 -24.17 -18.97
N PHE A 567 -0.25 -24.34 -18.90
CA PHE A 567 -1.16 -23.35 -18.32
C PHE A 567 -1.52 -23.64 -16.85
N LYS A 568 -1.42 -24.90 -16.40
CA LYS A 568 -1.81 -25.32 -15.05
C LYS A 568 -0.61 -25.84 -14.25
N ARG A 569 0.23 -26.70 -14.83
CA ARG A 569 1.29 -27.42 -14.12
C ARG A 569 2.26 -26.52 -13.35
N TYR A 570 2.73 -25.46 -14.01
CA TYR A 570 3.76 -24.56 -13.45
C TYR A 570 3.19 -23.24 -12.92
N ARG A 571 1.88 -23.15 -12.64
CA ARG A 571 1.26 -21.91 -12.13
C ARG A 571 1.92 -21.45 -10.82
N ARG A 572 2.40 -22.39 -10.00
CA ARG A 572 3.16 -22.12 -8.77
C ARG A 572 4.58 -21.59 -9.03
N MET A 573 5.23 -21.96 -10.14
CA MET A 573 6.54 -21.44 -10.54
C MET A 573 6.47 -19.98 -10.98
N GLN A 574 5.36 -19.56 -11.61
CA GLN A 574 5.13 -18.13 -11.87
C GLN A 574 5.04 -17.36 -10.56
N ALA A 575 4.54 -18.06 -9.53
CA ALA A 575 4.62 -17.66 -8.15
C ALA A 575 5.91 -17.98 -7.41
N GLU A 576 6.94 -18.40 -8.14
CA GLU A 576 8.32 -18.47 -7.67
C GLU A 576 9.32 -17.55 -8.45
N LEU A 577 8.89 -16.72 -9.41
CA LEU A 577 9.78 -15.83 -10.16
C LEU A 577 9.57 -14.32 -9.94
N ARG A 578 8.38 -13.91 -9.53
CA ARG A 578 7.98 -12.53 -9.27
C ARG A 578 8.54 -11.97 -7.95
N ASP A 579 8.65 -12.72 -6.84
CA ASP A 579 9.38 -12.29 -5.62
C ASP A 579 10.87 -12.12 -5.87
N HIS A 580 11.48 -12.95 -6.72
CA HIS A 580 12.92 -12.88 -7.02
C HIS A 580 13.25 -11.51 -7.60
N LEU A 581 12.35 -10.98 -8.42
CA LEU A 581 12.51 -9.69 -9.06
C LEU A 581 12.17 -8.50 -8.15
N LYS A 582 11.23 -8.61 -7.22
CA LYS A 582 10.79 -7.51 -6.32
C LYS A 582 11.82 -7.03 -5.32
N SER A 583 12.80 -7.88 -5.00
CA SER A 583 13.92 -7.51 -4.13
C SER A 583 15.05 -6.75 -4.85
N ARG A 584 15.07 -6.75 -6.19
CA ARG A 584 16.21 -6.25 -6.99
C ARG A 584 15.83 -5.15 -7.97
N LEU A 585 14.59 -5.19 -8.45
CA LEU A 585 14.06 -4.25 -9.42
C LEU A 585 12.97 -3.39 -8.78
N PRO A 586 12.85 -2.12 -9.19
CA PRO A 586 11.71 -1.29 -8.80
C PRO A 586 10.40 -1.92 -9.29
N ALA A 587 9.30 -1.68 -8.56
CA ALA A 587 8.02 -2.35 -8.77
C ALA A 587 7.48 -2.29 -10.22
N TYR A 588 7.80 -1.24 -10.98
CA TYR A 588 7.38 -1.07 -12.37
C TYR A 588 8.14 -1.95 -13.38
N ALA A 589 9.30 -2.51 -13.02
CA ALA A 589 10.16 -3.32 -13.90
C ALA A 589 9.89 -4.84 -13.77
N ILE A 590 8.79 -5.21 -13.12
CA ILE A 590 8.51 -6.59 -12.71
C ILE A 590 7.47 -7.19 -13.66
N PRO A 591 7.77 -8.32 -14.33
CA PRO A 591 6.86 -8.99 -15.25
C PRO A 591 5.50 -9.30 -14.63
N SER A 592 4.46 -8.90 -15.33
CA SER A 592 3.08 -9.20 -14.96
C SER A 592 2.69 -10.63 -15.35
N ILE A 593 3.28 -11.16 -16.42
CA ILE A 593 2.93 -12.46 -17.02
C ILE A 593 4.18 -13.33 -17.13
N PHE A 594 4.04 -14.59 -16.75
CA PHE A 594 5.05 -15.62 -16.95
C PHE A 594 4.45 -16.73 -17.82
N ILE A 595 5.08 -17.02 -18.96
CA ILE A 595 4.67 -18.11 -19.86
C ILE A 595 5.70 -19.22 -19.75
N VAL A 596 5.25 -20.38 -19.28
CA VAL A 596 6.13 -21.53 -19.05
C VAL A 596 6.11 -22.45 -20.27
N LEU A 597 7.29 -22.71 -20.81
CA LEU A 597 7.51 -23.45 -22.05
C LEU A 597 8.32 -24.73 -21.80
N GLU A 598 8.11 -25.76 -22.60
CA GLU A 598 9.00 -26.94 -22.61
C GLU A 598 10.42 -26.58 -23.07
N LYS A 599 10.52 -25.69 -24.08
CA LYS A 599 11.79 -25.16 -24.61
C LYS A 599 11.58 -23.81 -25.28
N LEU A 600 12.63 -23.00 -25.35
CA LEU A 600 12.62 -21.80 -26.20
C LEU A 600 12.71 -22.23 -27.68
N PRO A 601 11.82 -21.73 -28.55
CA PRO A 601 11.96 -21.92 -29.99
C PRO A 601 13.25 -21.23 -30.47
N LEU A 602 14.02 -21.93 -31.31
CA LEU A 602 15.28 -21.46 -31.86
C LEU A 602 15.20 -21.36 -33.38
N ASN A 603 15.84 -20.36 -33.96
CA ASN A 603 15.98 -20.22 -35.41
C ASN A 603 17.10 -21.14 -35.94
N PRO A 604 17.27 -21.28 -37.28
CA PRO A 604 18.32 -22.14 -37.88
C PRO A 604 19.75 -21.82 -37.43
N ASN A 605 19.99 -20.65 -36.85
CA ASN A 605 21.29 -20.20 -36.34
C ASN A 605 21.45 -20.45 -34.82
N GLY A 606 20.51 -21.14 -34.18
CA GLY A 606 20.56 -21.47 -32.76
C GLY A 606 20.27 -20.31 -31.80
N LYS A 607 19.72 -19.18 -32.28
CA LYS A 607 19.27 -18.06 -31.45
C LYS A 607 17.79 -18.18 -31.12
N VAL A 608 17.37 -17.63 -29.97
CA VAL A 608 15.95 -17.56 -29.57
C VAL A 608 15.14 -16.85 -30.64
N ASP A 609 14.14 -17.56 -31.16
CA ASP A 609 13.26 -17.10 -32.21
C ASP A 609 12.15 -16.23 -31.61
N LYS A 610 12.49 -14.96 -31.28
CA LYS A 610 11.59 -14.01 -30.60
C LYS A 610 10.19 -13.89 -31.26
N PRO A 611 10.05 -13.92 -32.60
CA PRO A 611 8.74 -13.94 -33.27
C PRO A 611 7.91 -15.20 -33.04
N ASN A 612 8.54 -16.36 -32.88
CA ASN A 612 7.85 -17.65 -32.70
C ASN A 612 7.61 -18.01 -31.22
N LEU A 613 7.93 -17.12 -30.28
CA LEU A 613 7.57 -17.29 -28.88
C LEU A 613 6.06 -17.15 -28.72
N PRO A 614 5.37 -18.19 -28.21
CA PRO A 614 3.91 -18.22 -28.18
C PRO A 614 3.40 -17.10 -27.28
N PHE A 615 2.37 -16.39 -27.72
CA PHE A 615 1.69 -15.42 -26.86
C PHE A 615 0.20 -15.70 -27.01
N PRO A 616 -0.30 -16.75 -26.33
CA PRO A 616 -1.66 -17.21 -26.54
C PRO A 616 -2.61 -16.07 -26.20
N ASP A 617 -3.53 -15.75 -27.12
CA ASP A 617 -4.53 -14.71 -26.92
C ASP A 617 -5.40 -15.08 -25.71
N ILE A 618 -6.10 -14.12 -25.08
CA ILE A 618 -6.98 -14.44 -23.94
C ILE A 618 -7.94 -15.55 -24.37
N ALA A 619 -8.48 -15.49 -25.58
CA ALA A 619 -9.35 -16.52 -26.17
C ALA A 619 -8.67 -17.89 -26.46
N GLU A 620 -7.33 -17.97 -26.53
CA GLU A 620 -6.60 -19.24 -26.66
C GLU A 620 -6.14 -19.78 -25.30
N GLN A 621 -6.01 -18.90 -24.30
CA GLN A 621 -5.87 -19.25 -22.88
C GLN A 621 -7.21 -19.62 -22.23
N THR A 622 -8.31 -19.35 -22.94
CA THR A 622 -9.69 -19.41 -22.47
C THR A 622 -10.48 -20.30 -23.41
N ALA A 623 -10.77 -21.54 -23.02
CA ALA A 623 -11.51 -22.46 -23.90
C ALA A 623 -12.88 -21.88 -24.35
N GLU A 624 -13.34 -22.21 -25.57
CA GLU A 624 -14.69 -21.88 -26.04
C GLU A 624 -15.73 -22.53 -25.11
N ALA A 625 -16.71 -21.73 -24.68
CA ALA A 625 -17.84 -22.20 -23.89
C ALA A 625 -18.70 -23.15 -24.76
N SER A 626 -19.04 -24.31 -24.21
CA SER A 626 -19.95 -25.28 -24.81
C SER A 626 -21.35 -24.69 -25.07
N SER A 627 -22.12 -25.32 -25.95
CA SER A 627 -23.49 -24.87 -26.31
C SER A 627 -24.41 -24.70 -25.08
N GLU A 628 -24.21 -25.50 -24.03
CA GLU A 628 -24.97 -25.43 -22.79
C GLU A 628 -24.52 -24.24 -21.90
N GLU A 629 -23.24 -23.87 -21.92
CA GLU A 629 -22.69 -22.71 -21.19
C GLU A 629 -23.18 -21.39 -21.80
N VAL A 630 -23.26 -21.30 -23.14
CA VAL A 630 -23.78 -20.11 -23.82
C VAL A 630 -25.27 -19.88 -23.53
N GLN A 631 -26.08 -20.94 -23.51
CA GLN A 631 -27.51 -20.84 -23.24
C GLN A 631 -27.80 -20.40 -21.78
N ARG A 632 -26.89 -20.76 -20.85
CA ARG A 632 -26.93 -20.30 -19.45
C ARG A 632 -26.47 -18.85 -19.28
N TRP A 633 -25.45 -18.42 -20.02
CA TRP A 633 -25.01 -17.02 -20.03
C TRP A 633 -26.14 -16.06 -20.47
N GLU A 634 -26.96 -16.45 -21.45
CA GLU A 634 -28.07 -15.63 -21.95
C GLU A 634 -29.21 -15.47 -20.92
N SER A 635 -29.36 -16.43 -20.00
CA SER A 635 -30.38 -16.37 -18.94
C SER A 635 -29.94 -15.63 -17.67
N LEU A 636 -28.66 -15.24 -17.56
CA LEU A 636 -28.14 -14.42 -16.46
C LEU A 636 -28.75 -13.01 -16.44
N THR A 637 -28.82 -12.42 -15.25
CA THR A 637 -29.21 -11.02 -15.08
C THR A 637 -28.14 -10.06 -15.63
N GLU A 638 -28.50 -8.79 -15.84
CA GLU A 638 -27.58 -7.78 -16.39
C GLU A 638 -26.31 -7.63 -15.52
N THR A 639 -26.47 -7.64 -14.21
CA THR A 639 -25.39 -7.47 -13.24
C THR A 639 -24.55 -8.73 -13.07
N GLU A 640 -25.16 -9.91 -13.22
CA GLU A 640 -24.44 -11.19 -13.27
C GLU A 640 -23.52 -11.28 -14.48
N ARG A 641 -24.00 -10.90 -15.66
CA ARG A 641 -23.11 -10.81 -16.82
C ARG A 641 -22.00 -9.78 -16.60
N ALA A 642 -22.33 -8.63 -16.03
CA ALA A 642 -21.35 -7.57 -15.76
C ALA A 642 -20.24 -8.02 -14.78
N VAL A 643 -20.56 -8.74 -13.71
CA VAL A 643 -19.58 -9.26 -12.75
C VAL A 643 -18.75 -10.40 -13.34
N ALA A 644 -19.35 -11.26 -14.15
CA ALA A 644 -18.65 -12.39 -14.77
C ALA A 644 -17.60 -11.90 -15.79
N THR A 645 -17.99 -10.90 -16.58
CA THR A 645 -17.07 -10.17 -17.46
C THR A 645 -15.92 -9.56 -16.67
N ARG A 646 -16.14 -9.07 -15.43
CA ARG A 646 -15.08 -8.51 -14.58
C ARG A 646 -14.15 -9.57 -14.01
N TRP A 647 -14.68 -10.72 -13.61
CA TRP A 647 -13.88 -11.84 -13.15
C TRP A 647 -12.98 -12.37 -14.26
N ALA A 648 -13.53 -12.56 -15.46
CA ALA A 648 -12.79 -12.92 -16.66
C ALA A 648 -11.76 -11.85 -17.08
N ALA A 649 -11.99 -10.58 -16.73
CA ALA A 649 -11.04 -9.50 -16.98
C ALA A 649 -9.85 -9.47 -15.99
N LEU A 650 -10.02 -9.98 -14.76
CA LEU A 650 -9.02 -9.93 -13.69
C LEU A 650 -8.24 -11.24 -13.55
N ILE A 651 -8.89 -12.35 -13.86
CA ILE A 651 -8.32 -13.68 -13.79
C ILE A 651 -7.91 -14.08 -15.20
N GLN A 652 -6.60 -14.14 -15.45
CA GLN A 652 -6.06 -14.41 -16.79
C GLN A 652 -6.37 -15.85 -17.23
N GLY A 653 -6.96 -16.01 -18.43
CA GLY A 653 -7.33 -17.30 -19.02
C GLY A 653 -8.74 -17.81 -18.70
N LEU A 654 -9.65 -16.91 -18.28
CA LEU A 654 -11.01 -17.26 -17.86
C LEU A 654 -12.06 -16.73 -18.87
N ASN A 655 -13.05 -17.58 -19.25
CA ASN A 655 -14.13 -17.22 -20.19
C ASN A 655 -15.33 -16.74 -19.43
N GLU A 656 -15.81 -15.52 -19.66
CA GLU A 656 -17.01 -15.02 -18.98
C GLU A 656 -18.22 -15.95 -19.19
N LYS A 657 -18.38 -16.52 -20.39
CA LYS A 657 -19.51 -17.39 -20.75
C LYS A 657 -19.42 -18.78 -20.15
N SER A 658 -18.24 -19.21 -19.70
CA SER A 658 -18.08 -20.45 -18.95
C SER A 658 -18.32 -20.26 -17.45
N ILE A 659 -18.46 -19.01 -16.97
CA ILE A 659 -18.72 -18.72 -15.55
C ILE A 659 -20.21 -18.93 -15.27
N ALA A 660 -20.53 -19.96 -14.50
CA ALA A 660 -21.87 -20.23 -14.00
C ALA A 660 -22.24 -19.29 -12.84
N PRO A 661 -23.54 -19.03 -12.58
CA PRO A 661 -23.98 -18.24 -11.42
C PRO A 661 -23.47 -18.78 -10.07
N ASP A 662 -23.14 -20.08 -10.05
CA ASP A 662 -22.67 -20.83 -8.90
C ASP A 662 -21.14 -20.86 -8.79
N ASP A 663 -20.42 -20.42 -9.83
CA ASP A 663 -18.95 -20.44 -9.87
C ASP A 663 -18.34 -19.41 -8.91
N HIS A 664 -17.21 -19.80 -8.32
CA HIS A 664 -16.60 -19.10 -7.20
C HIS A 664 -15.36 -18.31 -7.64
N PHE A 665 -15.29 -17.03 -7.24
CA PHE A 665 -14.22 -16.12 -7.67
C PHE A 665 -12.80 -16.67 -7.42
N PHE A 666 -12.62 -17.32 -6.27
CA PHE A 666 -11.31 -17.77 -5.82
C PHE A 666 -10.86 -19.06 -6.50
N ASP A 667 -11.81 -19.89 -6.92
CA ASP A 667 -11.55 -21.21 -7.49
C ASP A 667 -11.09 -21.10 -8.94
N LEU A 668 -11.53 -20.02 -9.60
CA LEU A 668 -11.15 -19.68 -10.95
C LEU A 668 -9.77 -19.04 -11.04
N GLY A 669 -9.13 -18.74 -9.90
CA GLY A 669 -7.80 -18.12 -9.84
C GLY A 669 -7.80 -16.71 -9.26
N GLY A 670 -8.94 -16.24 -8.77
CA GLY A 670 -9.03 -15.04 -7.93
C GLY A 670 -8.36 -15.25 -6.58
N HIS A 671 -7.74 -14.22 -6.03
CA HIS A 671 -7.18 -14.23 -4.68
C HIS A 671 -7.41 -12.87 -4.02
N SER A 672 -7.07 -12.72 -2.74
CA SER A 672 -7.41 -11.53 -1.94
C SER A 672 -6.99 -10.20 -2.58
N ILE A 673 -5.87 -10.18 -3.34
CA ILE A 673 -5.41 -9.00 -4.09
C ILE A 673 -6.25 -8.77 -5.36
N LEU A 674 -6.55 -9.83 -6.14
CA LEU A 674 -7.45 -9.71 -7.30
C LEU A 674 -8.88 -9.39 -6.87
N ALA A 675 -9.31 -9.88 -5.70
CA ALA A 675 -10.57 -9.55 -5.06
C ALA A 675 -10.59 -8.07 -4.67
N GLN A 676 -9.55 -7.58 -4.00
CA GLN A 676 -9.40 -6.15 -3.69
C GLN A 676 -9.40 -5.29 -4.97
N GLN A 677 -8.72 -5.73 -6.04
CA GLN A 677 -8.73 -5.07 -7.35
C GLN A 677 -10.12 -5.13 -8.02
N MET A 678 -10.81 -6.26 -7.93
CA MET A 678 -12.16 -6.45 -8.45
C MET A 678 -13.16 -5.54 -7.77
N LEU A 679 -13.08 -5.41 -6.45
CA LEU A 679 -13.97 -4.55 -5.67
C LEU A 679 -13.71 -3.09 -5.91
N LEU A 680 -12.44 -2.72 -6.12
CA LEU A 680 -12.04 -1.41 -6.63
C LEU A 680 -12.66 -1.15 -8.01
N ASP A 681 -12.68 -2.15 -8.90
CA ASP A 681 -13.25 -2.02 -10.25
C ASP A 681 -14.79 -1.99 -10.25
N VAL A 682 -15.44 -2.83 -9.46
CA VAL A 682 -16.90 -2.85 -9.24
C VAL A 682 -17.37 -1.53 -8.63
N ARG A 683 -16.64 -0.99 -7.64
CA ARG A 683 -16.89 0.34 -7.08
C ARG A 683 -16.81 1.44 -8.13
N LYS A 684 -15.82 1.38 -9.01
CA LYS A 684 -15.60 2.40 -10.05
C LYS A 684 -16.59 2.29 -11.21
N GLN A 685 -16.86 1.09 -11.70
CA GLN A 685 -17.52 0.86 -12.99
C GLN A 685 -19.00 0.60 -12.87
N MET A 686 -19.40 -0.05 -11.78
CA MET A 686 -20.79 -0.38 -11.51
C MET A 686 -21.34 0.53 -10.43
N GLY A 687 -20.63 1.59 -10.01
CA GLY A 687 -21.08 2.56 -9.01
C GLY A 687 -21.37 1.99 -7.62
N ALA A 688 -21.09 0.71 -7.39
CA ALA A 688 -21.44 0.01 -6.18
C ALA A 688 -20.22 -0.10 -5.27
N ASN A 689 -20.20 0.70 -4.20
CA ASN A 689 -19.14 0.64 -3.19
C ASN A 689 -19.33 -0.57 -2.26
N VAL A 690 -18.92 -1.74 -2.75
CA VAL A 690 -18.97 -3.01 -2.03
C VAL A 690 -17.64 -3.35 -1.37
N SER A 691 -17.70 -3.80 -0.12
CA SER A 691 -16.51 -4.17 0.66
C SER A 691 -16.00 -5.54 0.25
N ILE A 692 -14.74 -5.86 0.57
CA ILE A 692 -14.19 -7.20 0.33
C ILE A 692 -14.98 -8.30 1.00
N ASN A 693 -15.61 -7.97 2.11
CA ASN A 693 -16.43 -8.92 2.82
C ASN A 693 -17.73 -9.20 2.11
N THR A 694 -18.26 -8.23 1.37
CA THR A 694 -19.45 -8.43 0.54
C THR A 694 -19.22 -9.49 -0.54
N LEU A 695 -18.01 -9.51 -1.11
CA LEU A 695 -17.58 -10.58 -2.02
C LEU A 695 -17.32 -11.91 -1.30
N TYR A 696 -16.64 -11.90 -0.15
CA TYR A 696 -16.42 -13.15 0.62
C TYR A 696 -17.72 -13.77 1.15
N GLU A 697 -18.74 -12.96 1.40
CA GLU A 697 -20.06 -13.40 1.88
C GLU A 697 -20.96 -13.89 0.74
N ASN A 698 -20.71 -13.41 -0.47
CA ASN A 698 -21.47 -13.75 -1.65
C ASN A 698 -20.48 -14.10 -2.78
N PRO A 699 -19.65 -15.14 -2.65
CA PRO A 699 -18.47 -15.32 -3.49
C PRO A 699 -18.78 -16.00 -4.82
N THR A 700 -20.05 -16.35 -5.07
CA THR A 700 -20.52 -16.83 -6.36
C THR A 700 -20.99 -15.66 -7.21
N LEU A 701 -20.90 -15.84 -8.52
CA LEU A 701 -21.26 -14.81 -9.48
C LEU A 701 -22.68 -14.25 -9.25
N GLY A 702 -23.66 -15.14 -9.05
CA GLY A 702 -25.07 -14.75 -8.87
C GLY A 702 -25.38 -14.11 -7.53
N ALA A 703 -24.64 -14.48 -6.48
CA ALA A 703 -24.85 -13.89 -5.16
C ALA A 703 -24.20 -12.49 -5.07
N PHE A 704 -22.99 -12.33 -5.62
CA PHE A 704 -22.27 -11.06 -5.57
C PHE A 704 -22.98 -9.96 -6.37
N SER A 705 -23.49 -10.31 -7.54
CA SER A 705 -24.17 -9.39 -8.46
C SER A 705 -25.42 -8.78 -7.86
N ARG A 706 -26.22 -9.55 -7.13
CA ARG A 706 -27.39 -9.02 -6.40
C ARG A 706 -27.02 -8.00 -5.33
N GLN A 707 -25.85 -8.11 -4.70
CA GLN A 707 -25.39 -7.10 -3.72
C GLN A 707 -24.98 -5.80 -4.39
N ILE A 708 -24.46 -5.88 -5.61
CA ILE A 708 -24.13 -4.73 -6.43
C ILE A 708 -25.42 -4.00 -6.86
N ASP A 709 -26.44 -4.73 -7.30
CA ASP A 709 -27.75 -4.16 -7.66
C ASP A 709 -28.43 -3.43 -6.50
N ASN A 710 -28.40 -4.03 -5.31
CA ASN A 710 -28.95 -3.41 -4.10
C ASN A 710 -28.21 -2.11 -3.72
N HIS A 711 -26.90 -2.04 -3.95
CA HIS A 711 -26.09 -0.84 -3.71
C HIS A 711 -26.36 0.24 -4.76
N LEU A 712 -26.63 -0.13 -6.01
CA LEU A 712 -26.94 0.78 -7.12
C LEU A 712 -28.33 1.43 -6.99
N GLY A 713 -29.32 0.72 -6.47
CA GLY A 713 -30.68 1.24 -6.27
C GLY A 713 -30.80 2.40 -5.26
N ALA A 714 -29.81 2.59 -4.39
CA ALA A 714 -29.81 3.64 -3.36
C ALA A 714 -29.30 5.02 -3.84
N ALA A 715 -28.77 5.13 -5.06
CA ALA A 715 -28.01 6.30 -5.54
C ALA A 715 -28.83 7.44 -6.21
N ASN A 716 -30.15 7.31 -6.40
CA ASN A 716 -30.97 8.27 -7.18
C ASN A 716 -31.79 9.31 -6.38
N GLY A 717 -31.31 9.76 -5.21
CA GLY A 717 -31.95 10.86 -4.46
C GLY A 717 -30.95 11.72 -3.69
N ALA A 718 -30.73 12.97 -4.12
CA ALA A 718 -29.78 13.89 -3.50
C ALA A 718 -30.42 14.76 -2.40
N ASN A 719 -29.83 14.72 -1.19
CA ASN A 719 -29.75 15.85 -0.27
C ASN A 719 -28.50 15.67 0.62
N THR A 720 -27.69 16.71 0.76
CA THR A 720 -26.50 16.82 1.62
C THR A 720 -26.75 16.29 3.05
N SER A 721 -26.15 15.14 3.45
CA SER A 721 -26.05 14.65 4.86
C SER A 721 -25.43 13.24 5.10
N GLN A 722 -24.46 12.73 4.31
CA GLN A 722 -24.01 11.32 4.51
C GLN A 722 -22.54 11.04 4.83
N ALA A 723 -21.60 12.00 4.72
CA ALA A 723 -20.28 11.84 5.33
C ALA A 723 -20.29 12.12 6.85
N GLU A 724 -21.20 12.97 7.33
CA GLU A 724 -21.62 13.00 8.74
C GLU A 724 -22.52 11.80 9.11
N GLY A 725 -23.01 11.05 8.11
CA GLY A 725 -23.90 9.91 8.29
C GLY A 725 -23.20 8.59 8.62
N GLU A 726 -21.93 8.41 8.23
CA GLU A 726 -21.14 7.24 8.63
C GLU A 726 -20.46 7.42 9.99
N ALA A 727 -20.03 8.64 10.32
CA ALA A 727 -19.61 9.01 11.68
C ALA A 727 -20.72 8.78 12.72
N ASN A 728 -21.99 8.73 12.29
CA ASN A 728 -23.18 8.46 13.12
C ASN A 728 -23.84 7.09 12.86
N SER A 729 -23.30 6.20 12.01
CA SER A 729 -24.08 5.05 11.53
C SER A 729 -24.33 3.96 12.58
N TYR A 730 -23.32 3.59 13.38
CA TYR A 730 -23.45 2.55 14.40
C TYR A 730 -23.93 3.10 15.75
N ALA A 731 -23.58 4.34 16.11
CA ALA A 731 -24.12 5.02 17.28
C ALA A 731 -25.63 5.25 17.15
N LYS A 732 -26.11 5.65 15.97
CA LYS A 732 -27.55 5.76 15.68
C LYS A 732 -28.24 4.40 15.69
N ALA A 733 -27.59 3.35 15.17
CA ALA A 733 -28.13 2.00 15.23
C ALA A 733 -28.26 1.50 16.68
N ARG A 734 -27.31 1.83 17.55
CA ARG A 734 -27.42 1.62 19.00
C ARG A 734 -28.65 2.33 19.55
N ASP A 735 -28.86 3.60 19.23
CA ASP A 735 -30.02 4.37 19.73
C ASP A 735 -31.36 3.77 19.30
N ASP A 736 -31.45 3.29 18.06
CA ASP A 736 -32.66 2.64 17.54
C ASP A 736 -32.91 1.26 18.16
N LEU A 737 -31.85 0.46 18.36
CA LEU A 737 -31.96 -0.85 19.01
C LEU A 737 -32.34 -0.73 20.49
N VAL A 738 -31.86 0.31 21.19
CA VAL A 738 -32.22 0.61 22.59
C VAL A 738 -33.74 0.80 22.75
N LYS A 739 -34.41 1.40 21.76
CA LYS A 739 -35.87 1.60 21.77
C LYS A 739 -36.65 0.28 21.70
N ASN A 740 -36.06 -0.76 21.09
CA ASN A 740 -36.68 -2.07 20.90
C ASN A 740 -36.42 -3.03 22.06
N LEU A 741 -35.54 -2.68 23.01
CA LEU A 741 -35.33 -3.49 24.20
C LEU A 741 -36.60 -3.47 25.09
N PRO A 742 -36.95 -4.57 25.77
CA PRO A 742 -37.98 -4.62 26.80
C PRO A 742 -37.86 -3.48 27.82
N ALA A 743 -39.00 -3.02 28.35
CA ALA A 743 -39.04 -1.98 29.38
C ALA A 743 -38.42 -2.45 30.72
N SER A 744 -38.46 -3.76 30.98
CA SER A 744 -37.88 -4.39 32.17
C SER A 744 -37.41 -5.82 31.86
N TYR A 745 -36.37 -6.26 32.57
CA TYR A 745 -35.84 -7.62 32.49
C TYR A 745 -36.05 -8.39 33.79
N LYS A 746 -36.38 -9.68 33.68
CA LYS A 746 -36.32 -10.62 34.80
C LYS A 746 -34.87 -10.98 35.11
N THR A 747 -34.56 -11.20 36.37
CA THR A 747 -33.20 -11.61 36.75
C THR A 747 -33.17 -12.54 37.95
N ALA A 748 -32.25 -13.49 37.93
CA ALA A 748 -32.05 -14.41 39.03
C ALA A 748 -31.31 -13.73 40.19
N ASP A 749 -31.61 -14.13 41.42
CA ASP A 749 -30.75 -13.81 42.55
C ASP A 749 -29.48 -14.67 42.48
N PRO A 750 -28.27 -14.08 42.43
CA PRO A 750 -27.02 -14.86 42.46
C PRO A 750 -26.94 -15.83 43.64
N SER A 751 -27.56 -15.51 44.78
CA SER A 751 -27.59 -16.39 45.95
C SER A 751 -28.33 -17.70 45.68
N SER A 752 -29.38 -17.68 44.85
CA SER A 752 -30.15 -18.88 44.51
C SER A 752 -29.38 -19.79 43.55
N ILE A 753 -28.59 -19.21 42.64
CA ILE A 753 -27.68 -19.96 41.78
C ILE A 753 -26.59 -20.64 42.62
N ARG A 754 -26.01 -19.93 43.60
CA ARG A 754 -25.04 -20.49 44.55
C ARG A 754 -25.65 -21.58 45.44
N ALA A 755 -26.94 -21.48 45.79
CA ALA A 755 -27.61 -22.51 46.59
C ALA A 755 -27.98 -23.76 45.78
N SER A 756 -28.11 -23.65 44.45
CA SER A 756 -28.47 -24.77 43.58
C SER A 756 -27.40 -25.86 43.57
N SER A 757 -27.80 -27.12 43.70
CA SER A 757 -26.89 -28.27 43.59
C SER A 757 -26.52 -28.62 42.14
N ARG A 758 -27.32 -28.19 41.16
CA ARG A 758 -27.20 -28.49 39.72
C ARG A 758 -27.61 -27.29 38.85
N PRO A 759 -26.90 -26.16 38.92
CA PRO A 759 -27.19 -25.02 38.05
C PRO A 759 -26.86 -25.37 36.58
N THR A 760 -27.71 -24.91 35.67
CA THR A 760 -27.58 -25.12 34.23
C THR A 760 -27.09 -23.85 33.54
N ILE A 761 -25.96 -23.96 32.84
CA ILE A 761 -25.35 -22.87 32.07
C ILE A 761 -25.65 -23.08 30.59
N PHE A 762 -26.05 -22.02 29.90
CA PHE A 762 -26.13 -21.97 28.45
C PHE A 762 -24.96 -21.16 27.89
N LEU A 763 -24.19 -21.77 26.99
CA LEU A 763 -22.98 -21.16 26.42
C LEU A 763 -23.09 -21.05 24.90
N THR A 764 -22.97 -19.82 24.39
CA THR A 764 -22.79 -19.58 22.95
C THR A 764 -21.31 -19.52 22.57
N GLY A 765 -20.97 -19.87 21.33
CA GLY A 765 -19.58 -19.89 20.87
C GLY A 765 -18.73 -20.99 21.51
N ALA A 766 -19.36 -22.09 21.93
CA ALA A 766 -18.75 -23.19 22.69
C ALA A 766 -17.61 -23.92 21.94
N THR A 767 -17.64 -23.93 20.61
CA THR A 767 -16.60 -24.56 19.77
C THR A 767 -15.40 -23.65 19.48
N GLY A 768 -15.47 -22.36 19.83
CA GLY A 768 -14.36 -21.43 19.68
C GLY A 768 -13.28 -21.66 20.75
N PHE A 769 -12.12 -21.03 20.56
CA PHE A 769 -10.96 -21.19 21.46
C PHE A 769 -11.32 -20.89 22.92
N LEU A 770 -11.74 -19.66 23.26
CA LEU A 770 -12.20 -19.33 24.63
C LEU A 770 -13.38 -20.22 25.07
N GLY A 771 -14.30 -20.56 24.17
CA GLY A 771 -15.45 -21.41 24.46
C GLY A 771 -15.06 -22.78 25.03
N ALA A 772 -14.00 -23.40 24.49
CA ALA A 772 -13.50 -24.67 24.98
C ALA A 772 -12.91 -24.58 26.40
N PHE A 773 -12.24 -23.48 26.73
CA PHE A 773 -11.72 -23.23 28.07
C PHE A 773 -12.80 -22.81 29.07
N LEU A 774 -13.88 -22.16 28.62
CA LEU A 774 -15.09 -21.96 29.43
C LEU A 774 -15.72 -23.31 29.80
N ILE A 775 -15.85 -24.22 28.83
CA ILE A 775 -16.32 -25.60 29.11
C ILE A 775 -15.41 -26.28 30.14
N ARG A 776 -14.08 -26.17 29.95
CA ARG A 776 -13.09 -26.73 30.87
C ARG A 776 -13.29 -26.21 32.29
N ASP A 777 -13.32 -24.89 32.48
CA ASP A 777 -13.45 -24.28 33.81
C ASP A 777 -14.81 -24.61 34.44
N ILE A 778 -15.91 -24.57 33.67
CA ILE A 778 -17.25 -24.93 34.15
C ILE A 778 -17.31 -26.39 34.62
N LEU A 779 -16.80 -27.33 33.82
CA LEU A 779 -16.96 -28.75 34.09
C LEU A 779 -15.90 -29.31 35.05
N GLN A 780 -14.75 -28.64 35.20
CA GLN A 780 -13.77 -28.97 36.25
C GLN A 780 -14.24 -28.59 37.65
N ARG A 781 -15.19 -27.66 37.79
CA ARG A 781 -15.80 -27.34 39.08
C ARG A 781 -16.61 -28.53 39.59
N THR A 782 -16.15 -29.12 40.69
CA THR A 782 -16.74 -30.31 41.33
C THR A 782 -17.51 -29.98 42.62
N SER A 783 -17.45 -28.74 43.11
CA SER A 783 -18.19 -28.29 44.30
C SER A 783 -19.71 -28.45 44.14
N ARG A 784 -20.20 -28.36 42.91
CA ARG A 784 -21.60 -28.60 42.50
C ARG A 784 -21.63 -29.30 41.14
N GLN A 785 -22.76 -29.94 40.82
CA GLN A 785 -22.91 -30.61 39.53
C GLN A 785 -23.42 -29.66 38.45
N LEU A 786 -22.57 -28.73 38.03
CA LEU A 786 -22.85 -27.80 36.93
C LEU A 786 -23.20 -28.58 35.66
N LYS A 787 -24.33 -28.24 35.05
CA LYS A 787 -24.73 -28.72 33.72
C LYS A 787 -24.43 -27.63 32.70
N LEU A 788 -23.96 -28.02 31.53
CA LEU A 788 -23.64 -27.12 30.44
C LEU A 788 -24.40 -27.52 29.19
N ILE A 789 -25.12 -26.56 28.62
CA ILE A 789 -25.77 -26.66 27.32
C ILE A 789 -25.01 -25.77 26.35
N ALA A 790 -24.29 -26.39 25.42
CA ALA A 790 -23.52 -25.71 24.39
C ALA A 790 -24.37 -25.45 23.15
N HIS A 791 -24.46 -24.20 22.73
CA HIS A 791 -25.04 -23.82 21.45
C HIS A 791 -24.01 -24.06 20.33
N VAL A 792 -24.35 -24.94 19.39
CA VAL A 792 -23.42 -25.41 18.36
C VAL A 792 -24.10 -25.40 16.99
N ARG A 793 -23.45 -24.77 16.02
CA ARG A 793 -23.88 -24.81 14.62
C ARG A 793 -23.60 -26.17 14.01
N ALA A 794 -24.64 -26.90 13.66
CA ALA A 794 -24.57 -28.21 13.01
C ALA A 794 -25.88 -28.53 12.29
N LYS A 795 -25.89 -29.61 11.49
CA LYS A 795 -27.09 -30.09 10.78
C LYS A 795 -28.11 -30.76 11.70
N ASP A 796 -27.64 -31.41 12.76
CA ASP A 796 -28.45 -32.19 13.69
C ASP A 796 -27.71 -32.33 15.04
N GLN A 797 -28.42 -32.85 16.03
CA GLN A 797 -27.94 -32.98 17.41
C GLN A 797 -26.68 -33.87 17.53
N LYS A 798 -26.59 -34.92 16.72
CA LYS A 798 -25.43 -35.82 16.72
C LYS A 798 -24.21 -35.08 16.17
N ALA A 799 -24.36 -34.42 15.03
CA ALA A 799 -23.32 -33.62 14.42
C ALA A 799 -22.87 -32.45 15.32
N ALA A 800 -23.78 -31.84 16.09
CA ALA A 800 -23.43 -30.83 17.09
C ALA A 800 -22.53 -31.40 18.18
N THR A 801 -22.89 -32.56 18.72
CA THR A 801 -22.11 -33.27 19.74
C THR A 801 -20.75 -33.68 19.20
N ASP A 802 -20.71 -34.30 18.00
CA ASP A 802 -19.46 -34.72 17.35
C ASP A 802 -18.54 -33.52 17.05
N ARG A 803 -19.10 -32.37 16.65
CA ARG A 803 -18.34 -31.14 16.42
C ARG A 803 -17.76 -30.59 17.72
N LEU A 804 -18.54 -30.56 18.79
CA LEU A 804 -18.08 -30.07 20.10
C LEU A 804 -17.00 -30.98 20.67
N THR A 805 -17.22 -32.29 20.67
CA THR A 805 -16.26 -33.28 21.15
C THR A 805 -14.94 -33.18 20.39
N ARG A 806 -14.98 -33.11 19.05
CA ARG A 806 -13.77 -32.90 18.23
C ARG A 806 -13.04 -31.60 18.58
N SER A 807 -13.79 -30.52 18.81
CA SER A 807 -13.19 -29.24 19.20
C SER A 807 -12.46 -29.34 20.54
N LEU A 808 -13.12 -29.93 21.55
CA LEU A 808 -12.53 -30.14 22.88
C LEU A 808 -11.36 -31.11 22.85
N GLN A 809 -11.42 -32.18 22.04
CA GLN A 809 -10.32 -33.11 21.85
C GLN A 809 -9.12 -32.43 21.17
N GLY A 810 -9.34 -31.59 20.15
CA GLY A 810 -8.26 -30.87 19.48
C GLY A 810 -7.49 -29.93 20.42
N TYR A 811 -8.19 -29.30 21.37
CA TYR A 811 -7.56 -28.50 22.41
C TYR A 811 -7.05 -29.30 23.62
N GLY A 812 -7.21 -30.63 23.65
CA GLY A 812 -6.79 -31.49 24.78
C GLY A 812 -7.63 -31.38 26.04
N ILE A 813 -8.86 -30.91 25.88
CA ILE A 813 -9.75 -30.53 26.98
C ILE A 813 -10.75 -31.65 27.27
N TRP A 814 -11.15 -32.44 26.26
CA TRP A 814 -12.20 -33.45 26.41
C TRP A 814 -11.91 -34.47 27.52
N ARG A 815 -12.93 -34.77 28.33
CA ARG A 815 -12.93 -35.87 29.30
C ARG A 815 -14.24 -36.63 29.22
N ASP A 816 -14.18 -37.96 29.17
CA ASP A 816 -15.39 -38.81 29.01
C ASP A 816 -16.38 -38.65 30.18
N GLU A 817 -15.88 -38.33 31.38
CA GLU A 817 -16.69 -38.04 32.56
C GLU A 817 -17.64 -36.83 32.40
N TRP A 818 -17.42 -35.98 31.40
CA TRP A 818 -18.24 -34.80 31.13
C TRP A 818 -19.47 -35.09 30.28
N ALA A 819 -19.55 -36.23 29.60
CA ALA A 819 -20.66 -36.57 28.71
C ALA A 819 -22.04 -36.53 29.41
N GLY A 820 -22.09 -36.81 30.71
CA GLY A 820 -23.33 -36.72 31.50
C GLY A 820 -23.73 -35.32 31.95
N ARG A 821 -22.85 -34.32 31.81
CA ARG A 821 -23.06 -32.92 32.23
C ARG A 821 -22.99 -31.92 31.09
N LEU A 822 -22.55 -32.35 29.91
CA LEU A 822 -22.43 -31.54 28.71
C LEU A 822 -23.43 -32.03 27.65
N SER A 823 -24.33 -31.15 27.23
CA SER A 823 -25.23 -31.39 26.10
C SER A 823 -25.09 -30.27 25.06
N CYS A 824 -25.51 -30.54 23.83
CA CYS A 824 -25.55 -29.54 22.78
C CYS A 824 -26.99 -29.11 22.49
N VAL A 825 -27.17 -27.94 21.92
CA VAL A 825 -28.36 -27.61 21.12
C VAL A 825 -27.89 -27.10 19.78
N VAL A 826 -28.60 -27.52 18.73
CA VAL A 826 -28.35 -27.05 17.38
C VAL A 826 -28.88 -25.63 17.25
N GLY A 827 -28.08 -24.74 16.68
CA GLY A 827 -28.53 -23.41 16.31
C GLY A 827 -27.47 -22.59 15.58
N ASP A 828 -27.82 -21.36 15.23
CA ASP A 828 -26.97 -20.46 14.47
C ASP A 828 -27.13 -19.03 15.03
N LEU A 829 -26.01 -18.40 15.40
CA LEU A 829 -26.01 -17.06 16.00
C LEU A 829 -26.66 -16.02 15.09
N ALA A 830 -26.55 -16.18 13.77
CA ALA A 830 -27.10 -15.24 12.81
C ALA A 830 -28.62 -15.37 12.61
N GLN A 831 -29.26 -16.37 13.23
CA GLN A 831 -30.69 -16.63 13.09
C GLN A 831 -31.48 -16.09 14.28
N PRO A 832 -32.75 -15.68 14.06
CA PRO A 832 -33.67 -15.35 15.15
C PRO A 832 -33.72 -16.49 16.17
N GLN A 833 -33.91 -16.16 17.45
CA GLN A 833 -33.93 -17.16 18.51
C GLN A 833 -32.64 -18.01 18.57
N LEU A 834 -31.51 -17.47 18.09
CA LEU A 834 -30.23 -18.16 17.93
C LEU A 834 -30.34 -19.42 17.05
N GLY A 835 -31.32 -19.49 16.14
CA GLY A 835 -31.56 -20.66 15.28
C GLY A 835 -32.05 -21.89 16.04
N ILE A 836 -32.57 -21.72 17.25
CA ILE A 836 -33.08 -22.79 18.09
C ILE A 836 -34.58 -22.93 17.85
N ASP A 837 -35.05 -24.16 17.64
CA ASP A 837 -36.47 -24.44 17.45
C ASP A 837 -37.32 -24.07 18.67
N GLN A 838 -38.58 -23.71 18.45
CA GLN A 838 -39.47 -23.22 19.50
C GLN A 838 -39.62 -24.18 20.70
N PRO A 839 -39.85 -25.50 20.51
CA PRO A 839 -39.86 -26.45 21.62
C PRO A 839 -38.56 -26.46 22.44
N THR A 840 -37.40 -26.44 21.77
CA THR A 840 -36.10 -26.39 22.45
C THR A 840 -35.91 -25.07 23.18
N TRP A 841 -36.28 -23.94 22.59
CA TRP A 841 -36.18 -22.63 23.22
C TRP A 841 -37.05 -22.53 24.48
N GLU A 842 -38.29 -23.01 24.44
CA GLU A 842 -39.17 -23.06 25.62
C GLU A 842 -38.57 -23.92 26.73
N ARG A 843 -37.93 -25.05 26.39
CA ARG A 843 -37.18 -25.85 27.35
C ARG A 843 -36.01 -25.07 27.95
N LEU A 844 -35.19 -24.41 27.12
CA LEU A 844 -34.04 -23.62 27.59
C LEU A 844 -34.48 -22.45 28.48
N SER A 845 -35.56 -21.77 28.14
CA SER A 845 -36.15 -20.69 28.92
C SER A 845 -36.54 -21.12 30.34
N ASN A 846 -36.87 -22.39 30.55
CA ASN A 846 -37.25 -22.94 31.85
C ASN A 846 -36.10 -23.68 32.57
N GLU A 847 -35.10 -24.19 31.85
CA GLU A 847 -34.01 -24.99 32.42
C GLU A 847 -32.74 -24.19 32.75
N VAL A 848 -32.42 -23.17 31.94
CA VAL A 848 -31.15 -22.42 32.04
C VAL A 848 -31.18 -21.42 33.18
N ASP A 849 -30.15 -21.42 34.02
CA ASP A 849 -29.96 -20.50 35.16
C ASP A 849 -29.04 -19.32 34.80
N VAL A 850 -28.01 -19.58 33.98
CA VAL A 850 -26.98 -18.61 33.62
C VAL A 850 -26.73 -18.68 32.12
N VAL A 851 -26.69 -17.53 31.46
CA VAL A 851 -26.36 -17.41 30.04
C VAL A 851 -24.98 -16.76 29.92
N ILE A 852 -24.04 -17.45 29.28
CA ILE A 852 -22.74 -16.91 28.88
C ILE A 852 -22.76 -16.72 27.37
N HIS A 853 -22.89 -15.47 26.95
CA HIS A 853 -22.88 -15.09 25.55
C HIS A 853 -21.46 -14.75 25.09
N ASN A 854 -20.74 -15.76 24.62
CA ASN A 854 -19.38 -15.66 24.09
C ASN A 854 -19.34 -15.70 22.55
N GLY A 855 -20.36 -16.28 21.91
CA GLY A 855 -20.45 -16.42 20.46
C GLY A 855 -20.44 -15.08 19.73
N ALA A 856 -19.53 -14.95 18.76
CA ALA A 856 -19.48 -13.83 17.82
C ALA A 856 -18.74 -14.26 16.55
N THR A 857 -19.01 -13.58 15.45
CA THR A 857 -18.18 -13.59 14.25
C THR A 857 -17.07 -12.56 14.41
N VAL A 858 -15.82 -13.00 14.29
CA VAL A 858 -14.64 -12.14 14.35
C VAL A 858 -14.06 -11.96 12.95
N HIS A 859 -14.19 -10.77 12.37
CA HIS A 859 -13.61 -10.46 11.07
C HIS A 859 -13.17 -9.00 10.99
N TRP A 860 -11.86 -8.79 10.82
CA TRP A 860 -11.21 -7.49 10.94
C TRP A 860 -11.50 -6.50 9.81
N VAL A 861 -11.97 -7.00 8.66
CA VAL A 861 -12.29 -6.15 7.49
C VAL A 861 -13.79 -5.99 7.30
N ARG A 862 -14.64 -6.82 7.95
CA ARG A 862 -16.11 -6.81 7.78
C ARG A 862 -16.68 -5.50 8.25
N ARG A 863 -17.65 -4.95 7.50
CA ARG A 863 -18.43 -3.82 8.00
C ARG A 863 -19.28 -4.32 9.17
N TRP A 864 -19.60 -3.44 10.11
CA TRP A 864 -20.37 -3.84 11.28
C TRP A 864 -21.77 -4.35 10.91
N GLN A 865 -22.36 -3.85 9.82
CA GLN A 865 -23.66 -4.29 9.30
C GLN A 865 -23.63 -5.77 8.90
N ASP A 866 -22.54 -6.22 8.28
CA ASP A 866 -22.39 -7.60 7.80
C ASP A 866 -22.25 -8.60 8.98
N MET A 867 -21.88 -8.11 10.17
CA MET A 867 -21.76 -8.89 11.40
C MET A 867 -22.90 -8.66 12.39
N LEU A 868 -23.86 -7.79 12.06
CA LEU A 868 -24.92 -7.35 12.96
C LEU A 868 -25.74 -8.52 13.49
N ALA A 869 -26.16 -9.45 12.62
CA ALA A 869 -26.94 -10.62 13.03
C ALA A 869 -26.19 -11.50 14.05
N ALA A 870 -24.94 -11.83 13.73
CA ALA A 870 -24.15 -12.76 14.53
C ALA A 870 -23.57 -12.16 15.81
N ASN A 871 -23.41 -10.84 15.89
CA ASN A 871 -22.77 -10.16 17.02
C ASN A 871 -23.74 -9.31 17.86
N VAL A 872 -24.68 -8.61 17.22
CA VAL A 872 -25.61 -7.67 17.88
C VAL A 872 -26.98 -8.32 18.10
N THR A 873 -27.61 -8.83 17.05
CA THR A 873 -28.93 -9.48 17.15
C THR A 873 -28.85 -10.72 18.03
N SER A 874 -27.81 -11.54 17.88
CA SER A 874 -27.56 -12.69 18.75
C SER A 874 -27.44 -12.30 20.23
N THR A 875 -26.84 -11.15 20.53
CA THR A 875 -26.77 -10.61 21.90
C THR A 875 -28.17 -10.24 22.40
N VAL A 876 -28.99 -9.59 21.57
CA VAL A 876 -30.39 -9.27 21.88
C VAL A 876 -31.23 -10.52 22.11
N GLU A 877 -31.10 -11.55 21.26
CA GLU A 877 -31.79 -12.83 21.42
C GLU A 877 -31.32 -13.58 22.69
N ALA A 878 -30.03 -13.54 23.02
CA ALA A 878 -29.53 -14.12 24.26
C ALA A 878 -30.07 -13.39 25.51
N MET A 879 -30.22 -12.05 25.44
CA MET A 879 -30.91 -11.29 26.49
C MET A 879 -32.41 -11.60 26.55
N ARG A 880 -33.04 -11.88 25.40
CA ARG A 880 -34.44 -12.30 25.34
C ARG A 880 -34.66 -13.65 26.05
N LEU A 881 -33.75 -14.61 25.86
CA LEU A 881 -33.77 -15.88 26.60
C LEU A 881 -33.73 -15.66 28.13
N CYS A 882 -33.06 -14.61 28.60
CA CYS A 882 -33.03 -14.25 30.02
C CYS A 882 -34.36 -13.68 30.53
N ASN A 883 -35.18 -13.11 29.65
CA ASN A 883 -36.48 -12.53 30.00
C ASN A 883 -37.67 -13.50 29.87
N GLU A 884 -37.46 -14.64 29.23
CA GLU A 884 -38.46 -15.69 29.02
C GLU A 884 -38.30 -16.86 30.00
N GLY A 885 -39.42 -17.49 30.39
CA GLY A 885 -39.43 -18.57 31.39
C GLY A 885 -38.94 -18.11 32.77
N LYS A 886 -37.99 -18.86 33.36
CA LYS A 886 -37.42 -18.54 34.68
C LYS A 886 -36.35 -17.43 34.58
N PRO A 887 -36.20 -16.58 35.61
CA PRO A 887 -35.16 -15.54 35.62
C PRO A 887 -33.74 -16.14 35.54
N LYS A 888 -32.81 -15.43 34.87
CA LYS A 888 -31.44 -15.90 34.62
C LYS A 888 -30.42 -14.81 34.94
N LEU A 889 -29.15 -15.19 35.13
CA LEU A 889 -28.01 -14.27 35.07
C LEU A 889 -27.46 -14.21 33.65
N PHE A 890 -26.94 -13.07 33.24
CA PHE A 890 -26.39 -12.87 31.89
C PHE A 890 -24.94 -12.40 31.95
N THR A 891 -24.06 -13.02 31.18
CA THR A 891 -22.68 -12.53 30.99
C THR A 891 -22.37 -12.41 29.53
N PHE A 892 -21.92 -11.22 29.14
CA PHE A 892 -21.49 -10.92 27.78
C PHE A 892 -19.98 -10.85 27.72
N VAL A 893 -19.37 -11.63 26.82
CA VAL A 893 -17.93 -11.53 26.55
C VAL A 893 -17.71 -10.47 25.48
N SER A 894 -17.19 -9.31 25.89
CA SER A 894 -16.81 -8.19 25.02
C SER A 894 -15.35 -8.34 24.56
N SER A 895 -14.71 -7.25 24.16
CA SER A 895 -13.30 -7.20 23.75
C SER A 895 -12.73 -5.82 24.02
N THR A 896 -11.43 -5.70 24.30
CA THR A 896 -10.76 -4.38 24.37
C THR A 896 -10.79 -3.61 23.06
N SER A 897 -11.18 -4.23 21.94
CA SER A 897 -11.36 -3.51 20.66
C SER A 897 -12.42 -2.40 20.70
N VAL A 898 -13.29 -2.39 21.72
CA VAL A 898 -14.21 -1.28 21.97
C VAL A 898 -13.53 -0.02 22.51
N LEU A 899 -12.23 -0.10 22.83
CA LEU A 899 -11.39 1.00 23.31
C LEU A 899 -10.34 1.42 22.27
N ASP A 900 -10.35 0.85 21.05
CA ASP A 900 -9.40 1.13 19.97
C ASP A 900 -9.72 2.49 19.30
N THR A 901 -9.73 3.56 20.11
CA THR A 901 -9.88 4.94 19.67
C THR A 901 -8.79 5.79 20.30
N GLU A 902 -8.40 6.85 19.61
CA GLU A 902 -7.41 7.80 20.13
C GLU A 902 -7.86 8.45 21.45
N HIS A 903 -9.19 8.52 21.68
CA HIS A 903 -9.78 9.00 22.92
C HIS A 903 -9.27 8.23 24.15
N TYR A 904 -9.36 6.88 24.15
CA TYR A 904 -8.99 6.09 25.34
C TYR A 904 -7.48 6.00 25.55
N VAL A 905 -6.69 6.08 24.47
CA VAL A 905 -5.24 6.20 24.56
C VAL A 905 -4.88 7.51 25.29
N LYS A 906 -5.42 8.65 24.85
CA LYS A 906 -5.19 9.96 25.48
C LYS A 906 -5.75 10.04 26.90
N LEU A 907 -6.92 9.43 27.15
CA LEU A 907 -7.53 9.37 28.47
C LEU A 907 -6.61 8.63 29.45
N SER A 908 -6.10 7.47 29.05
CA SER A 908 -5.18 6.67 29.85
C SER A 908 -3.88 7.43 30.12
N GLU A 909 -3.26 8.05 29.11
CA GLU A 909 -2.05 8.86 29.29
C GLU A 909 -2.26 10.04 30.24
N ARG A 910 -3.40 10.73 30.11
CA ARG A 910 -3.77 11.83 31.00
C ARG A 910 -3.96 11.34 32.44
N GLN A 911 -4.64 10.22 32.65
CA GLN A 911 -4.88 9.70 34.01
C GLN A 911 -3.58 9.21 34.66
N LEU A 912 -2.71 8.56 33.90
CA LEU A 912 -1.39 8.13 34.38
C LEU A 912 -0.49 9.33 34.72
N SER A 913 -0.42 10.35 33.86
CA SER A 913 0.41 11.54 34.08
C SER A 913 -0.09 12.44 35.22
N THR A 914 -1.39 12.40 35.54
CA THR A 914 -2.01 13.15 36.64
C THR A 914 -2.13 12.36 37.95
N GLY A 915 -1.70 11.09 37.97
CA GLY A 915 -1.83 10.21 39.13
C GLY A 915 -3.27 9.77 39.43
N GLN A 916 -4.20 9.95 38.48
CA GLN A 916 -5.61 9.56 38.60
C GLN A 916 -5.87 8.08 38.27
N GLY A 917 -4.83 7.30 37.95
CA GLY A 917 -4.94 5.85 37.75
C GLY A 917 -5.11 5.44 36.28
N ALA A 918 -5.81 4.33 36.06
CA ALA A 918 -6.09 3.74 34.75
C ALA A 918 -7.55 3.99 34.33
N VAL A 919 -7.94 3.59 33.12
CA VAL A 919 -9.33 3.75 32.67
C VAL A 919 -10.26 2.89 33.54
N PRO A 920 -11.26 3.48 34.22
CA PRO A 920 -12.07 2.77 35.20
C PRO A 920 -13.11 1.85 34.55
N GLU A 921 -13.50 0.79 35.25
CA GLU A 921 -14.58 -0.12 34.81
C GLU A 921 -15.97 0.55 34.79
N SER A 922 -16.11 1.70 35.46
CA SER A 922 -17.32 2.53 35.45
C SER A 922 -17.43 3.46 34.25
N ASP A 923 -16.44 3.49 33.35
CA ASP A 923 -16.50 4.33 32.14
C ASP A 923 -17.70 3.95 31.25
N ASP A 924 -18.36 4.98 30.69
CA ASP A 924 -19.60 4.85 29.92
C ASP A 924 -19.39 4.37 28.48
N LEU A 925 -18.13 4.35 28.04
CA LEU A 925 -17.69 3.95 26.72
C LEU A 925 -18.12 4.89 25.58
N GLU A 926 -18.65 6.09 25.86
CA GLU A 926 -19.12 7.03 24.83
C GLU A 926 -17.96 7.65 24.02
N GLY A 927 -16.72 7.63 24.53
CA GLY A 927 -15.52 7.96 23.77
C GLY A 927 -15.28 7.09 22.51
N SER A 928 -16.05 6.00 22.36
CA SER A 928 -16.05 5.11 21.20
C SER A 928 -17.33 5.18 20.36
N ALA A 929 -18.23 6.13 20.65
CA ALA A 929 -19.41 6.39 19.82
C ALA A 929 -19.04 6.77 18.39
N THR A 930 -17.84 7.30 18.19
CA THR A 930 -17.20 7.54 16.89
C THR A 930 -15.76 7.05 16.89
N GLY A 931 -15.19 6.76 15.72
CA GLY A 931 -13.75 6.54 15.57
C GLY A 931 -13.25 5.10 15.73
N LEU A 932 -14.14 4.12 15.98
CA LEU A 932 -13.75 2.70 15.94
C LEU A 932 -13.47 2.27 14.49
N GLY A 933 -12.24 1.81 14.22
CA GLY A 933 -11.76 1.49 12.87
C GLY A 933 -12.17 0.12 12.30
N THR A 934 -12.81 -0.75 13.09
CA THR A 934 -13.19 -2.10 12.63
C THR A 934 -14.67 -2.41 12.91
N GLY A 935 -15.33 -3.15 12.01
CA GLY A 935 -16.71 -3.57 12.24
C GLY A 935 -16.88 -4.48 13.46
N TYR A 936 -15.84 -5.23 13.83
CA TYR A 936 -15.85 -6.06 15.03
C TYR A 936 -15.90 -5.21 16.30
N GLY A 937 -15.04 -4.19 16.41
CA GLY A 937 -15.07 -3.22 17.50
C GLY A 937 -16.41 -2.47 17.57
N GLN A 938 -16.91 -2.02 16.42
CA GLN A 938 -18.21 -1.35 16.31
C GLN A 938 -19.36 -2.24 16.80
N THR A 939 -19.47 -3.50 16.35
CA THR A 939 -20.53 -4.43 16.82
C THR A 939 -20.41 -4.78 18.30
N LYS A 940 -19.20 -4.92 18.84
CA LYS A 940 -18.98 -5.14 20.28
C LYS A 940 -19.38 -3.93 21.11
N TRP A 941 -19.07 -2.72 20.65
CA TRP A 941 -19.49 -1.48 21.29
C TRP A 941 -21.02 -1.36 21.33
N ILE A 942 -21.71 -1.59 20.21
CA ILE A 942 -23.19 -1.59 20.18
C ILE A 942 -23.75 -2.62 21.18
N SER A 943 -23.25 -3.84 21.14
CA SER A 943 -23.73 -4.94 22.00
C SER A 943 -23.51 -4.62 23.47
N GLU A 944 -22.36 -4.04 23.83
CA GLU A 944 -22.08 -3.62 25.19
C GLU A 944 -23.04 -2.52 25.67
N GLN A 945 -23.30 -1.50 24.83
CA GLN A 945 -24.28 -0.46 25.14
C GLN A 945 -25.69 -1.02 25.37
N LEU A 946 -26.12 -1.99 24.54
CA LEU A 946 -27.41 -2.65 24.72
C LEU A 946 -27.48 -3.48 26.01
N VAL A 947 -26.40 -4.17 26.36
CA VAL A 947 -26.33 -4.98 27.59
C VAL A 947 -26.32 -4.09 28.83
N ARG A 948 -25.58 -2.98 28.81
CA ARG A 948 -25.59 -1.97 29.89
C ARG A 948 -26.96 -1.36 30.07
N GLU A 949 -27.63 -1.03 28.97
CA GLU A 949 -29.00 -0.51 29.00
C GLU A 949 -30.01 -1.55 29.52
N ALA A 950 -29.90 -2.82 29.11
CA ALA A 950 -30.67 -3.90 29.71
C ALA A 950 -30.39 -4.03 31.22
N GLY A 951 -29.14 -3.79 31.64
CA GLY A 951 -28.73 -3.69 33.04
C GLY A 951 -29.47 -2.60 33.80
N ARG A 952 -29.61 -1.40 33.21
CA ARG A 952 -30.43 -0.30 33.78
C ARG A 952 -31.91 -0.66 33.90
N ARG A 953 -32.37 -1.58 33.06
CA ARG A 953 -33.75 -2.11 33.05
C ARG A 953 -33.93 -3.38 33.88
N GLY A 954 -32.96 -3.72 34.73
CA GLY A 954 -33.07 -4.77 35.74
C GLY A 954 -32.38 -6.09 35.41
N LEU A 955 -31.74 -6.24 34.24
CA LEU A 955 -30.91 -7.41 33.96
C LEU A 955 -29.68 -7.39 34.88
N ARG A 956 -29.34 -8.53 35.51
CA ARG A 956 -28.14 -8.67 36.33
C ARG A 956 -27.10 -9.54 35.66
N GLY A 957 -25.86 -9.09 35.73
CA GLY A 957 -24.82 -9.71 34.94
C GLY A 957 -23.50 -8.98 34.91
N SER A 958 -22.68 -9.39 33.96
CA SER A 958 -21.35 -8.83 33.74
C SER A 958 -21.06 -8.67 32.25
N VAL A 959 -20.39 -7.58 31.89
CA VAL A 959 -19.68 -7.47 30.62
C VAL A 959 -18.21 -7.74 30.90
N VAL A 960 -17.69 -8.87 30.44
CA VAL A 960 -16.28 -9.22 30.64
C VAL A 960 -15.49 -8.77 29.43
N ARG A 961 -14.51 -7.88 29.63
CA ARG A 961 -13.70 -7.29 28.58
C ARG A 961 -12.25 -7.74 28.72
N PRO A 962 -11.88 -8.87 28.12
CA PRO A 962 -10.51 -9.34 28.15
C PRO A 962 -9.61 -8.59 27.16
N GLY A 963 -8.34 -8.44 27.53
CA GLY A 963 -7.27 -8.15 26.58
C GLY A 963 -7.06 -9.29 25.57
N TYR A 964 -5.92 -9.28 24.86
CA TYR A 964 -5.57 -10.35 23.92
C TYR A 964 -5.54 -11.71 24.63
N ILE A 965 -6.42 -12.61 24.20
CA ILE A 965 -6.57 -13.95 24.77
C ILE A 965 -5.54 -14.87 24.12
N LEU A 966 -4.45 -15.17 24.83
CA LEU A 966 -3.39 -16.04 24.34
C LEU A 966 -3.55 -17.49 24.83
N GLY A 967 -2.49 -18.28 24.72
CA GLY A 967 -2.54 -19.70 25.01
C GLY A 967 -2.90 -20.05 26.47
N ASP A 968 -3.10 -21.33 26.69
CA ASP A 968 -3.32 -21.90 28.02
C ASP A 968 -1.99 -21.94 28.79
N SER A 969 -1.95 -21.33 29.98
CA SER A 969 -0.73 -21.23 30.78
C SER A 969 -0.21 -22.60 31.25
N GLU A 970 -1.04 -23.64 31.24
CA GLU A 970 -0.69 -25.01 31.64
C GLU A 970 -0.23 -25.88 30.45
N SER A 971 -1.07 -26.07 29.44
CA SER A 971 -0.77 -26.96 28.32
C SER A 971 0.02 -26.30 27.18
N GLY A 972 0.10 -24.97 27.18
CA GLY A 972 0.64 -24.19 26.07
C GLY A 972 -0.28 -24.10 24.84
N CYS A 973 -1.44 -24.77 24.87
CA CYS A 973 -2.38 -24.79 23.75
C CYS A 973 -2.76 -23.37 23.34
N SER A 974 -2.51 -23.01 22.08
CA SER A 974 -2.59 -21.64 21.57
C SER A 974 -3.38 -21.58 20.27
N ASN A 975 -4.14 -20.50 20.07
CA ASN A 975 -4.81 -20.23 18.80
C ASN A 975 -3.81 -19.68 17.77
N THR A 976 -3.54 -20.44 16.72
CA THR A 976 -2.60 -20.05 15.65
C THR A 976 -3.11 -18.90 14.78
N ASP A 977 -4.40 -18.57 14.85
CA ASP A 977 -4.98 -17.42 14.15
C ASP A 977 -4.83 -16.09 14.92
N ASP A 978 -4.39 -16.13 16.18
CA ASP A 978 -4.21 -14.92 17.01
C ASP A 978 -3.07 -14.01 16.51
N PHE A 979 -3.25 -12.69 16.65
CA PHE A 979 -2.27 -11.70 16.21
C PHE A 979 -0.90 -11.89 16.87
N LEU A 980 -0.83 -11.99 18.20
CA LEU A 980 0.45 -12.08 18.92
C LEU A 980 1.13 -13.43 18.71
N ILE A 981 0.37 -14.51 18.51
CA ILE A 981 0.91 -15.82 18.13
C ILE A 981 1.47 -15.79 16.69
N ARG A 982 0.74 -15.20 15.74
CA ARG A 982 1.23 -14.96 14.38
C ARG A 982 2.42 -14.00 14.37
N PHE A 983 2.50 -13.06 15.31
CA PHE A 983 3.60 -12.12 15.44
C PHE A 983 4.88 -12.80 15.92
N LEU A 984 4.79 -13.73 16.89
CA LEU A 984 5.92 -14.59 17.25
C LEU A 984 6.44 -15.36 16.03
N LYS A 985 5.54 -16.02 15.29
CA LYS A 985 5.90 -16.74 14.07
C LYS A 985 6.48 -15.81 13.00
N GLY A 986 5.87 -14.65 12.77
CA GLY A 986 6.35 -13.66 11.82
C GLY A 986 7.75 -13.16 12.15
N CYS A 987 8.06 -12.94 13.44
CA CYS A 987 9.42 -12.61 13.86
C CYS A 987 10.40 -13.77 13.60
N ILE A 988 9.99 -15.02 13.86
CA ILE A 988 10.80 -16.21 13.53
C ILE A 988 11.03 -16.32 12.01
N GLN A 989 10.00 -16.07 11.19
CA GLN A 989 10.06 -16.13 9.72
C GLN A 989 10.94 -15.01 9.13
N LEU A 990 10.87 -13.81 9.70
CA LEU A 990 11.72 -12.68 9.32
C LEU A 990 13.15 -12.83 9.85
N GLY A 991 13.32 -13.58 10.94
CA GLY A 991 14.62 -13.73 11.61
C GLY A 991 15.00 -12.48 12.41
N THR A 992 14.05 -11.59 12.69
CA THR A 992 14.21 -10.35 13.46
C THR A 992 12.92 -10.07 14.22
N ARG A 993 12.99 -9.19 15.22
CA ARG A 993 11.81 -8.70 15.94
C ARG A 993 11.81 -7.17 16.05
N PRO A 994 10.66 -6.49 15.92
CA PRO A 994 10.61 -5.05 16.02
C PRO A 994 10.74 -4.58 17.45
N ARG A 995 11.41 -3.44 17.62
CA ARG A 995 11.42 -2.67 18.86
C ARG A 995 10.15 -1.82 18.95
N ILE A 996 9.15 -2.36 19.64
CA ILE A 996 7.91 -1.66 19.99
C ILE A 996 7.82 -1.57 21.52
N LEU A 997 7.69 -0.35 22.05
CA LEU A 997 7.78 -0.09 23.49
C LEU A 997 6.42 -0.05 24.22
N ASN A 998 5.32 -0.22 23.50
CA ASN A 998 3.99 -0.27 24.09
C ASN A 998 3.82 -1.49 24.99
N THR A 999 3.03 -1.35 26.05
CA THR A 999 2.53 -2.49 26.82
C THR A 999 1.52 -3.28 25.99
N VAL A 1000 1.57 -4.59 26.13
CA VAL A 1000 0.61 -5.51 25.50
C VAL A 1000 -0.31 -6.02 26.58
N ASN A 1001 -1.60 -5.68 26.48
CA ASN A 1001 -2.61 -6.24 27.37
C ASN A 1001 -2.98 -7.66 26.93
N ALA A 1002 -2.16 -8.65 27.29
CA ALA A 1002 -2.37 -10.05 26.96
C ALA A 1002 -2.52 -10.92 28.20
N VAL A 1003 -3.44 -11.88 28.13
CA VAL A 1003 -3.88 -12.72 29.26
C VAL A 1003 -4.05 -14.18 28.81
N PRO A 1004 -3.69 -15.19 29.63
CA PRO A 1004 -3.91 -16.59 29.28
C PRO A 1004 -5.40 -16.93 29.18
N VAL A 1005 -5.78 -17.77 28.20
CA VAL A 1005 -7.18 -18.14 27.96
C VAL A 1005 -7.86 -18.80 29.17
N ASN A 1006 -7.11 -19.55 29.97
CA ASN A 1006 -7.63 -20.19 31.17
C ASN A 1006 -7.94 -19.20 32.29
N HIS A 1007 -7.14 -18.14 32.42
CA HIS A 1007 -7.46 -17.06 33.35
C HIS A 1007 -8.67 -16.25 32.87
N VAL A 1008 -8.76 -15.95 31.58
CA VAL A 1008 -9.95 -15.31 31.00
C VAL A 1008 -11.20 -16.17 31.23
N ALA A 1009 -11.11 -17.48 30.99
CA ALA A 1009 -12.21 -18.40 31.24
C ALA A 1009 -12.61 -18.41 32.72
N ARG A 1010 -11.64 -18.44 33.64
CA ARG A 1010 -11.90 -18.32 35.09
C ARG A 1010 -12.64 -17.04 35.42
N VAL A 1011 -12.20 -15.88 34.93
CA VAL A 1011 -12.86 -14.59 35.22
C VAL A 1011 -14.25 -14.54 34.62
N VAL A 1012 -14.45 -15.03 33.39
CA VAL A 1012 -15.78 -15.07 32.76
C VAL A 1012 -16.74 -15.95 33.58
N VAL A 1013 -16.32 -17.15 33.98
CA VAL A 1013 -17.18 -18.05 34.76
C VAL A 1013 -17.42 -17.49 36.17
N ALA A 1014 -16.40 -16.93 36.81
CA ALA A 1014 -16.51 -16.23 38.09
C ALA A 1014 -17.52 -15.08 38.02
N ALA A 1015 -17.42 -14.21 37.01
CA ALA A 1015 -18.32 -13.08 36.79
C ALA A 1015 -19.75 -13.53 36.42
N SER A 1016 -19.91 -14.71 35.83
CA SER A 1016 -21.21 -15.30 35.48
C SER A 1016 -21.94 -15.89 36.67
N LEU A 1017 -21.20 -16.50 37.60
CA LEU A 1017 -21.75 -17.12 38.81
C LEU A 1017 -21.82 -16.15 39.99
N ASN A 1018 -21.01 -15.08 39.96
CA ASN A 1018 -20.83 -14.12 41.04
C ASN A 1018 -20.79 -12.68 40.50
N PRO A 1019 -21.83 -12.21 39.78
CA PRO A 1019 -21.85 -10.85 39.26
C PRO A 1019 -21.69 -9.83 40.40
N VAL A 1020 -21.03 -8.72 40.12
CA VAL A 1020 -20.78 -7.64 41.08
C VAL A 1020 -22.13 -7.12 41.63
N PRO A 1021 -22.26 -6.85 42.94
CA PRO A 1021 -23.49 -6.32 43.50
C PRO A 1021 -23.85 -4.96 42.90
N ALA A 1022 -25.08 -4.84 42.40
CA ALA A 1022 -25.64 -3.60 41.87
C ALA A 1022 -25.43 -2.42 42.85
N GLN A 1023 -24.79 -1.36 42.36
CA GLN A 1023 -24.72 -0.06 43.02
C GLN A 1023 -25.58 0.94 42.23
N GLY A 1024 -26.67 1.42 42.84
CA GLY A 1024 -27.61 2.33 42.16
C GLY A 1024 -28.49 1.62 41.11
N ASN A 1025 -28.66 2.24 39.93
CA ASN A 1025 -29.52 1.75 38.86
C ASN A 1025 -28.81 0.79 37.88
N GLU A 1026 -27.54 0.43 38.09
CA GLU A 1026 -26.79 -0.45 37.17
C GLU A 1026 -26.85 -1.91 37.63
N GLY A 1027 -27.47 -2.78 36.81
CA GLY A 1027 -27.54 -4.22 37.06
C GLY A 1027 -26.42 -5.04 36.40
N VAL A 1028 -25.75 -4.49 35.37
CA VAL A 1028 -24.63 -5.13 34.67
C VAL A 1028 -23.38 -4.29 34.81
N HIS A 1029 -22.29 -4.90 35.28
CA HIS A 1029 -21.00 -4.22 35.50
C HIS A 1029 -19.94 -4.69 34.51
N VAL A 1030 -18.99 -3.82 34.19
CA VAL A 1030 -17.82 -4.22 33.40
C VAL A 1030 -16.76 -4.85 34.28
N VAL A 1031 -16.20 -5.95 33.79
CA VAL A 1031 -15.09 -6.68 34.39
C VAL A 1031 -13.96 -6.67 33.38
N HIS A 1032 -12.97 -5.79 33.56
CA HIS A 1032 -11.77 -5.79 32.72
C HIS A 1032 -10.90 -7.00 33.09
N VAL A 1033 -10.38 -7.71 32.09
CA VAL A 1033 -9.36 -8.75 32.33
C VAL A 1033 -8.05 -8.29 31.72
N THR A 1034 -7.13 -7.91 32.60
CA THR A 1034 -5.85 -7.32 32.21
C THR A 1034 -4.64 -8.09 32.73
N GLY A 1035 -3.52 -8.01 32.01
CA GLY A 1035 -2.30 -8.73 32.36
C GLY A 1035 -1.57 -8.11 33.56
N HIS A 1036 -1.20 -8.96 34.52
CA HIS A 1036 -0.42 -8.58 35.71
C HIS A 1036 0.85 -9.42 35.85
N PRO A 1037 2.03 -8.93 35.42
CA PRO A 1037 2.28 -7.64 34.76
C PRO A 1037 1.94 -7.67 33.25
N ARG A 1038 1.77 -6.48 32.65
CA ARG A 1038 1.78 -6.30 31.19
C ARG A 1038 3.22 -6.20 30.69
N LEU A 1039 3.62 -7.11 29.81
CA LEU A 1039 4.92 -7.01 29.13
C LEU A 1039 4.86 -5.91 28.06
N ARG A 1040 5.98 -5.22 27.83
CA ARG A 1040 6.14 -4.46 26.59
C ARG A 1040 6.25 -5.40 25.40
N MET A 1041 5.82 -4.96 24.23
CA MET A 1041 5.86 -5.78 23.01
C MET A 1041 7.27 -6.30 22.72
N ASN A 1042 8.28 -5.45 22.85
CA ASN A 1042 9.68 -5.86 22.67
C ASN A 1042 10.14 -6.87 23.75
N GLU A 1043 9.66 -6.76 25.00
CA GLU A 1043 9.95 -7.73 26.06
C GLU A 1043 9.30 -9.09 25.78
N TYR A 1044 8.03 -9.09 25.35
CA TYR A 1044 7.33 -10.29 24.92
C TYR A 1044 8.07 -11.00 23.77
N LEU A 1045 8.45 -10.26 22.72
CA LEU A 1045 9.16 -10.81 21.58
C LEU A 1045 10.59 -11.24 21.90
N SER A 1046 11.26 -10.63 22.89
CA SER A 1046 12.60 -11.02 23.34
C SER A 1046 12.66 -12.45 23.90
N LEU A 1047 11.52 -13.00 24.31
CA LEU A 1047 11.44 -14.37 24.82
C LEU A 1047 11.74 -15.42 23.75
N LEU A 1048 11.59 -15.07 22.47
CA LEU A 1048 12.06 -15.91 21.37
C LEU A 1048 13.57 -16.17 21.47
N GLU A 1049 14.39 -15.12 21.67
CA GLU A 1049 15.84 -15.26 21.84
C GLU A 1049 16.20 -16.00 23.14
N PHE A 1050 15.45 -15.73 24.21
CA PHE A 1050 15.64 -16.42 25.49
C PHE A 1050 15.54 -17.96 25.36
N TYR A 1051 14.66 -18.45 24.49
CA TYR A 1051 14.48 -19.88 24.20
C TYR A 1051 15.29 -20.40 23.00
N GLY A 1052 16.17 -19.58 22.41
CA GLY A 1052 17.10 -20.03 21.37
C GLY A 1052 16.62 -19.88 19.92
N TYR A 1053 15.63 -19.01 19.67
CA TYR A 1053 15.31 -18.53 18.32
C TYR A 1053 16.20 -17.33 17.97
N LYS A 1054 16.79 -17.31 16.77
CA LYS A 1054 17.63 -16.19 16.33
C LYS A 1054 16.76 -15.08 15.73
N VAL A 1055 16.32 -14.15 16.58
CA VAL A 1055 15.48 -13.01 16.19
C VAL A 1055 15.97 -11.72 16.88
N PRO A 1056 17.11 -11.16 16.49
CA PRO A 1056 17.62 -9.92 17.06
C PRO A 1056 16.59 -8.79 16.97
N GLU A 1057 16.60 -7.93 17.99
CA GLU A 1057 15.78 -6.71 18.01
C GLU A 1057 16.29 -5.70 16.98
N VAL A 1058 15.37 -5.18 16.16
CA VAL A 1058 15.63 -4.12 15.17
C VAL A 1058 14.59 -3.00 15.32
N PRO A 1059 14.84 -1.76 14.85
CA PRO A 1059 13.83 -0.70 14.83
C PRO A 1059 12.54 -1.15 14.12
N TYR A 1060 11.37 -0.66 14.55
CA TYR A 1060 10.09 -1.05 13.94
C TYR A 1060 10.06 -0.79 12.43
N ASP A 1061 10.56 0.35 11.96
CA ASP A 1061 10.59 0.65 10.53
C ASP A 1061 11.47 -0.34 9.76
N SER A 1062 12.60 -0.75 10.34
CA SER A 1062 13.45 -1.80 9.76
C SER A 1062 12.74 -3.15 9.69
N TRP A 1063 11.99 -3.51 10.74
CA TRP A 1063 11.20 -4.75 10.74
C TRP A 1063 9.98 -4.67 9.79
N LYS A 1064 9.34 -3.50 9.69
CA LYS A 1064 8.23 -3.23 8.77
C LYS A 1064 8.69 -3.33 7.33
N GLU A 1065 9.84 -2.76 7.01
CA GLU A 1065 10.49 -2.91 5.70
C GLU A 1065 10.79 -4.38 5.41
N GLU A 1066 11.29 -5.15 6.38
CA GLU A 1066 11.51 -6.59 6.21
C GLU A 1066 10.18 -7.35 5.96
N LEU A 1067 9.09 -6.96 6.61
CA LEU A 1067 7.76 -7.52 6.37
C LEU A 1067 7.17 -7.12 5.01
N GLU A 1068 7.28 -5.84 4.61
CA GLU A 1068 6.87 -5.34 3.30
C GLU A 1068 7.69 -6.00 2.19
N GLN A 1069 8.98 -6.22 2.42
CA GLN A 1069 9.84 -6.98 1.52
C GLN A 1069 9.40 -8.44 1.45
N TYR A 1070 9.01 -9.06 2.57
CA TYR A 1070 8.50 -10.43 2.60
C TYR A 1070 7.17 -10.58 1.82
N VAL A 1071 6.27 -9.59 1.88
CA VAL A 1071 4.92 -9.68 1.27
C VAL A 1071 4.88 -9.13 -0.14
N SER A 1072 5.47 -7.96 -0.34
CA SER A 1072 5.51 -7.27 -1.62
C SER A 1072 6.22 -8.11 -2.62
N ALA A 1073 7.18 -8.92 -2.18
CA ALA A 1073 7.73 -10.08 -2.84
C ALA A 1073 6.71 -10.75 -3.80
N GLY A 1074 5.41 -10.93 -3.54
CA GLY A 1074 4.52 -11.79 -4.34
C GLY A 1074 5.07 -12.57 -5.56
N ALA A 1075 5.09 -13.89 -5.43
CA ALA A 1075 5.21 -14.88 -6.46
C ALA A 1075 6.67 -15.23 -6.92
N GLY A 1076 7.70 -15.30 -6.05
CA GLY A 1076 9.10 -15.61 -6.40
C GLY A 1076 10.37 -15.75 -5.54
N VAL A 1077 10.31 -16.02 -4.24
CA VAL A 1077 11.48 -16.32 -3.43
C VAL A 1077 11.09 -17.39 -2.43
N GLU A 1078 11.74 -18.54 -2.57
CA GLU A 1078 11.87 -19.67 -1.65
C GLU A 1078 12.28 -19.23 -0.22
N ARG A 1079 11.37 -18.59 0.52
CA ARG A 1079 11.40 -18.56 1.98
C ARG A 1079 10.12 -19.19 2.50
N ASP A 1080 10.20 -20.53 2.51
CA ASP A 1080 9.19 -21.50 2.88
C ASP A 1080 7.90 -21.40 2.04
N GLN A 1081 7.32 -22.54 1.69
CA GLN A 1081 6.00 -22.64 1.03
C GLN A 1081 4.85 -22.03 1.79
N GLU A 1082 5.19 -21.52 2.96
CA GLU A 1082 4.30 -21.05 3.95
C GLU A 1082 4.26 -19.53 3.84
N GLN A 1083 3.10 -19.07 3.37
CA GLN A 1083 2.69 -17.68 3.40
C GLN A 1083 3.09 -17.02 4.73
N HIS A 1084 3.58 -15.77 4.70
CA HIS A 1084 3.95 -15.06 5.92
C HIS A 1084 2.82 -15.10 6.94
N ALA A 1085 3.13 -15.41 8.20
CA ALA A 1085 2.11 -15.50 9.25
C ALA A 1085 1.33 -14.20 9.43
N LEU A 1086 1.94 -13.05 9.08
CA LEU A 1086 1.33 -11.72 9.16
C LEU A 1086 0.67 -11.24 7.87
N LEU A 1087 0.67 -12.00 6.77
CA LEU A 1087 0.02 -11.55 5.53
C LEU A 1087 -1.47 -11.21 5.70
N PRO A 1088 -2.28 -11.99 6.44
CA PRO A 1088 -3.68 -11.64 6.71
C PRO A 1088 -3.86 -10.36 7.53
N LEU A 1089 -2.79 -9.89 8.20
CA LEU A 1089 -2.75 -8.69 9.04
C LEU A 1089 -1.77 -7.65 8.47
N PHE A 1090 -1.40 -7.77 7.19
CA PHE A 1090 -0.34 -6.96 6.60
C PHE A 1090 -0.63 -5.47 6.73
N HIS A 1091 -1.84 -5.03 6.37
CA HIS A 1091 -2.27 -3.64 6.53
C HIS A 1091 -2.13 -3.10 7.96
N LEU A 1092 -2.40 -3.92 8.98
CA LEU A 1092 -2.21 -3.55 10.40
C LEU A 1092 -0.70 -3.41 10.72
N CYS A 1093 0.12 -4.29 10.19
CA CYS A 1093 1.56 -4.35 10.46
C CYS A 1093 2.37 -3.30 9.69
N ILE A 1094 1.89 -2.83 8.54
CA ILE A 1094 2.60 -1.91 7.63
C ILE A 1094 2.01 -0.51 7.53
N SER A 1095 0.97 -0.21 8.29
CA SER A 1095 0.56 1.17 8.54
C SER A 1095 1.49 1.76 9.60
N ASP A 1096 1.04 1.80 10.84
CA ASP A 1096 1.79 2.23 12.02
C ASP A 1096 1.46 1.28 13.18
N LEU A 1097 2.12 0.11 13.19
CA LEU A 1097 1.88 -0.90 14.20
C LEU A 1097 2.17 -0.40 15.62
N PRO A 1098 3.22 0.41 15.89
CA PRO A 1098 3.38 1.08 17.18
C PRO A 1098 2.17 1.93 17.57
N ALA A 1099 1.65 2.82 16.72
CA ALA A 1099 0.45 3.58 17.10
C ALA A 1099 -0.77 2.65 17.26
N ASN A 1100 -0.96 1.70 16.34
CA ASN A 1100 -2.14 0.83 16.28
C ASN A 1100 -2.20 -0.26 17.35
N THR A 1101 -1.08 -0.56 18.04
CA THR A 1101 -1.02 -1.58 19.12
C THR A 1101 -0.94 -0.97 20.50
N LYS A 1102 -1.07 0.35 20.62
CA LYS A 1102 -1.02 1.04 21.90
C LYS A 1102 -2.30 0.77 22.69
N ALA A 1103 -2.19 -0.01 23.76
CA ALA A 1103 -3.31 -0.35 24.61
C ALA A 1103 -3.43 0.64 25.79
N PRO A 1104 -4.64 1.16 26.10
CA PRO A 1104 -4.85 1.93 27.32
C PRO A 1104 -4.64 1.05 28.56
N GLU A 1105 -4.12 1.65 29.63
CA GLU A 1105 -4.09 1.03 30.96
C GLU A 1105 -5.51 1.00 31.53
N LEU A 1106 -5.91 -0.16 32.09
CA LEU A 1106 -7.27 -0.43 32.57
C LEU A 1106 -7.25 -0.83 34.04
N GLU A 1107 -8.22 -0.36 34.82
CA GLU A 1107 -8.50 -0.89 36.16
C GLU A 1107 -9.22 -2.23 36.08
N ASP A 1108 -9.05 -3.13 37.05
CA ASP A 1108 -9.67 -4.46 37.07
C ASP A 1108 -10.23 -4.84 38.45
N GLN A 1109 -10.68 -3.85 39.23
CA GLN A 1109 -11.17 -4.05 40.59
C GLN A 1109 -12.36 -5.01 40.66
N ASN A 1110 -13.25 -4.99 39.66
CA ASN A 1110 -14.35 -5.92 39.56
C ASN A 1110 -13.87 -7.34 39.24
N ALA A 1111 -12.79 -7.52 38.47
CA ALA A 1111 -12.19 -8.84 38.26
C ALA A 1111 -11.67 -9.42 39.58
N VAL A 1112 -10.96 -8.61 40.37
CA VAL A 1112 -10.52 -8.97 41.72
C VAL A 1112 -11.71 -9.39 42.59
N ALA A 1113 -12.79 -8.61 42.56
CA ALA A 1113 -13.98 -8.87 43.38
C ALA A 1113 -14.69 -10.18 43.00
N VAL A 1114 -14.91 -10.43 41.70
CA VAL A 1114 -15.59 -11.66 41.26
C VAL A 1114 -14.72 -12.90 41.48
N LEU A 1115 -13.40 -12.80 41.36
CA LEU A 1115 -12.48 -13.90 41.63
C LEU A 1115 -12.44 -14.27 43.12
N LYS A 1116 -12.46 -13.29 44.03
CA LYS A 1116 -12.59 -13.55 45.48
C LYS A 1116 -13.90 -14.24 45.82
N ALA A 1117 -15.01 -13.74 45.27
CA ALA A 1117 -16.31 -14.38 45.46
C ALA A 1117 -16.35 -15.80 44.88
N ASP A 1118 -15.65 -16.05 43.77
CA ASP A 1118 -15.54 -17.37 43.16
C ASP A 1118 -14.71 -18.35 44.00
N ALA A 1119 -13.61 -17.87 44.59
CA ALA A 1119 -12.80 -18.62 45.53
C ALA A 1119 -13.62 -19.06 46.74
N GLU A 1120 -14.38 -18.14 47.34
CA GLU A 1120 -15.23 -18.42 48.50
C GLU A 1120 -16.37 -19.38 48.17
N ALA A 1121 -17.03 -19.20 47.03
CA ALA A 1121 -18.29 -19.88 46.74
C ALA A 1121 -18.15 -21.15 45.88
N TRP A 1122 -17.09 -21.31 45.07
CA TRP A 1122 -17.04 -22.34 44.02
C TRP A 1122 -15.73 -23.11 43.90
N THR A 1123 -14.57 -22.46 43.90
CA THR A 1123 -13.29 -23.09 43.52
C THR A 1123 -12.37 -23.36 44.72
N GLY A 1124 -12.47 -22.58 45.80
CA GLY A 1124 -11.51 -22.62 46.90
C GLY A 1124 -10.12 -22.05 46.56
N LEU A 1125 -9.96 -21.43 45.39
CA LEU A 1125 -8.69 -20.92 44.89
C LEU A 1125 -8.80 -19.41 44.64
N ASP A 1126 -8.07 -18.62 45.42
CA ASP A 1126 -8.01 -17.16 45.24
C ASP A 1126 -6.99 -16.78 44.16
N GLU A 1127 -7.49 -16.43 42.99
CA GLU A 1127 -6.70 -15.94 41.84
C GLU A 1127 -6.84 -14.42 41.66
N SER A 1128 -7.34 -13.70 42.67
CA SER A 1128 -7.63 -12.26 42.58
C SER A 1128 -6.39 -11.36 42.47
N ALA A 1129 -5.18 -11.93 42.53
CA ALA A 1129 -3.94 -11.24 42.19
C ALA A 1129 -3.82 -10.93 40.68
N GLY A 1130 -4.70 -11.50 39.85
CA GLY A 1130 -4.64 -11.37 38.39
C GLY A 1130 -3.57 -12.27 37.78
N TYR A 1131 -3.50 -12.28 36.45
CA TYR A 1131 -2.54 -13.11 35.72
C TYR A 1131 -2.01 -12.40 34.47
N GLY A 1132 -0.70 -12.17 34.42
CA GLY A 1132 0.01 -11.71 33.23
C GLY A 1132 0.78 -12.84 32.56
N ILE A 1133 1.04 -12.71 31.26
CA ILE A 1133 1.80 -13.71 30.52
C ILE A 1133 3.28 -13.56 30.85
N GLY A 1134 3.86 -14.60 31.44
CA GLY A 1134 5.26 -14.65 31.84
C GLY A 1134 6.15 -15.40 30.86
N ARG A 1135 7.44 -15.47 31.20
CA ARG A 1135 8.45 -16.17 30.39
C ARG A 1135 8.15 -17.65 30.22
N GLU A 1136 7.71 -18.32 31.29
CA GLU A 1136 7.38 -19.75 31.27
C GLU A 1136 6.16 -20.02 30.38
N ASP A 1137 5.15 -19.16 30.40
CA ASP A 1137 3.94 -19.32 29.58
C ASP A 1137 4.27 -19.22 28.10
N VAL A 1138 5.04 -18.20 27.69
CA VAL A 1138 5.53 -18.09 26.30
C VAL A 1138 6.40 -19.28 25.91
N GLY A 1139 7.20 -19.80 26.83
CA GLY A 1139 7.95 -21.04 26.62
C GLY A 1139 7.04 -22.24 26.32
N ARG A 1140 5.96 -22.41 27.09
CA ARG A 1140 4.96 -23.46 26.84
C ARG A 1140 4.21 -23.24 25.53
N TYR A 1141 3.89 -21.99 25.17
CA TYR A 1141 3.30 -21.67 23.87
C TYR A 1141 4.24 -22.08 22.74
N LEU A 1142 5.51 -21.68 22.78
CA LEU A 1142 6.50 -22.06 21.77
C LEU A 1142 6.72 -23.58 21.71
N ARG A 1143 6.73 -24.27 22.85
CA ARG A 1143 6.76 -25.75 22.90
C ARG A 1143 5.57 -26.35 22.18
N TYR A 1144 4.36 -25.90 22.52
CA TYR A 1144 3.12 -26.37 21.90
C TYR A 1144 3.14 -26.12 20.38
N LEU A 1145 3.44 -24.89 19.97
CA LEU A 1145 3.51 -24.48 18.57
C LEU A 1145 4.57 -25.28 17.80
N ALA A 1146 5.71 -25.62 18.41
CA ALA A 1146 6.74 -26.45 17.80
C ALA A 1146 6.29 -27.93 17.67
N MET A 1147 5.59 -28.46 18.67
CA MET A 1147 5.07 -29.83 18.65
C MET A 1147 3.97 -30.01 17.57
N ILE A 1148 3.13 -28.99 17.35
CA ILE A 1148 2.15 -28.99 16.26
C ILE A 1148 2.72 -28.51 14.91
N LYS A 1149 4.04 -28.25 14.84
CA LYS A 1149 4.76 -27.79 13.64
C LYS A 1149 4.33 -26.43 13.09
N PHE A 1150 3.71 -25.58 13.92
CA PHE A 1150 3.38 -24.21 13.55
C PHE A 1150 4.60 -23.28 13.55
N VAL A 1151 5.56 -23.52 14.45
CA VAL A 1151 6.89 -22.87 14.45
C VAL A 1151 7.98 -23.95 14.45
N PRO A 1152 9.20 -23.67 13.95
CA PRO A 1152 10.30 -24.61 14.08
C PRO A 1152 10.74 -24.78 15.55
N TRP A 1153 11.47 -25.86 15.84
CA TRP A 1153 12.20 -25.99 17.10
C TRP A 1153 13.35 -24.97 17.16
N PRO A 1154 13.66 -24.38 18.33
CA PRO A 1154 14.79 -23.47 18.47
C PRO A 1154 16.09 -24.21 18.16
N ASN A 1155 16.97 -23.56 17.40
CA ASN A 1155 18.18 -24.17 16.86
C ASN A 1155 19.48 -23.49 17.34
N ALA A 1156 19.38 -22.50 18.23
CA ALA A 1156 20.51 -21.81 18.84
C ALA A 1156 20.59 -22.07 20.35
N ARG A 1157 21.68 -21.59 20.96
CA ARG A 1157 21.89 -21.68 22.41
C ARG A 1157 20.85 -20.81 23.13
N GLY A 1158 19.97 -21.43 23.91
CA GLY A 1158 18.95 -20.78 24.73
C GLY A 1158 18.48 -21.69 25.87
N ARG A 1159 17.54 -21.23 26.69
CA ARG A 1159 16.89 -22.09 27.70
C ARG A 1159 16.04 -23.15 26.98
N PRO A 1160 16.01 -24.41 27.44
CA PRO A 1160 15.10 -25.40 26.85
C PRO A 1160 13.65 -24.96 27.02
N LEU A 1161 12.84 -25.22 25.99
CA LEU A 1161 11.39 -25.01 26.06
C LEU A 1161 10.79 -25.90 27.17
N PRO A 1162 9.93 -25.36 28.05
CA PRO A 1162 9.25 -26.12 29.10
C PRO A 1162 8.51 -27.34 28.54
N GLU A 1163 8.47 -28.43 29.31
CA GLU A 1163 7.71 -29.61 28.89
C GLU A 1163 6.20 -29.34 28.92
N VAL A 1164 5.51 -29.80 27.86
CA VAL A 1164 4.06 -29.83 27.77
C VAL A 1164 3.64 -31.20 27.24
N SER A 1165 2.50 -31.71 27.71
CA SER A 1165 1.95 -32.98 27.26
C SER A 1165 0.91 -32.73 26.18
N ILE A 1166 1.12 -33.29 24.99
CA ILE A 1166 0.16 -33.25 23.87
C ILE A 1166 -0.06 -34.68 23.42
N SER A 1167 -1.33 -35.11 23.38
CA SER A 1167 -1.70 -36.43 22.91
C SER A 1167 -1.58 -36.54 21.38
N PRO A 1168 -1.33 -37.74 20.82
CA PRO A 1168 -1.34 -37.95 19.37
C PRO A 1168 -2.67 -37.51 18.72
N GLU A 1169 -3.78 -37.70 19.43
CA GLU A 1169 -5.12 -37.29 19.00
C GLU A 1169 -5.24 -35.75 18.91
N GLN A 1170 -4.62 -35.00 19.83
CA GLN A 1170 -4.56 -33.54 19.75
C GLN A 1170 -3.77 -33.08 18.53
N VAL A 1171 -2.61 -33.68 18.25
CA VAL A 1171 -1.79 -33.33 17.07
C VAL A 1171 -2.56 -33.63 15.77
N ALA A 1172 -3.22 -34.79 15.71
CA ALA A 1172 -4.03 -35.19 14.56
C ALA A 1172 -5.27 -34.29 14.37
N ALA A 1173 -5.96 -33.95 15.45
CA ALA A 1173 -7.13 -33.08 15.41
C ALA A 1173 -6.79 -31.63 15.01
N MET A 1174 -5.64 -31.10 15.43
CA MET A 1174 -5.15 -29.78 15.00
C MET A 1174 -4.79 -29.77 13.50
N GLY A 1175 -4.19 -30.85 12.98
CA GLY A 1175 -3.96 -31.03 11.54
C GLY A 1175 -5.24 -31.12 10.70
N ALA A 1176 -6.38 -31.48 11.32
CA ALA A 1176 -7.70 -31.53 10.70
C ALA A 1176 -8.48 -30.19 10.78
N GLY A 1177 -7.84 -29.08 11.18
CA GLY A 1177 -8.43 -27.74 11.13
C GLY A 1177 -9.34 -27.38 12.31
N VAL A 1178 -9.17 -28.01 13.47
CA VAL A 1178 -9.91 -27.64 14.69
C VAL A 1178 -9.58 -26.20 15.10
N GLY A 1179 -10.60 -25.34 15.16
CA GLY A 1179 -10.51 -24.01 15.78
C GLY A 1179 -10.21 -22.82 14.87
N GLY A 1180 -9.69 -23.05 13.66
CA GLY A 1180 -9.39 -21.98 12.69
C GLY A 1180 -10.54 -21.66 11.73
N ARG A 1181 -10.40 -20.59 10.94
CA ARG A 1181 -11.36 -20.15 9.91
C ARG A 1181 -11.80 -21.25 8.91
N GLY A 1182 -11.07 -22.37 8.82
CA GLY A 1182 -11.32 -23.49 7.90
C GLY A 1182 -12.22 -24.63 8.41
N GLY A 1183 -12.72 -24.60 9.65
CA GLY A 1183 -13.52 -25.70 10.21
C GLY A 1183 -14.92 -25.94 9.61
N ALA A 1184 -15.29 -25.25 8.53
CA ALA A 1184 -16.56 -25.41 7.83
C ALA A 1184 -16.47 -26.32 6.59
N GLY A 1185 -15.28 -26.76 6.17
CA GLY A 1185 -15.09 -27.53 4.93
C GLY A 1185 -15.11 -29.06 5.05
N ALA A 1186 -15.17 -29.63 6.26
CA ALA A 1186 -15.25 -31.08 6.43
C ALA A 1186 -16.70 -31.52 6.63
N GLY A 1187 -17.48 -31.53 5.56
CA GLY A 1187 -18.86 -31.99 5.62
C GLY A 1187 -19.73 -31.72 4.40
N GLN A 1188 -19.23 -31.85 3.17
CA GLN A 1188 -19.94 -32.44 2.03
C GLN A 1188 -18.99 -32.62 0.85
#